data_AF-A0A7S3VZG7-F1
#
_entry.id   AF-A0A7S3VZG7-F1
#
_cell.length_a   1.000
_cell.length_b   1.000
_cell.length_c   1.000
_cell.angle_alpha   90.00
_cell.angle_beta   90.00
_cell.angle_gamma   90.00
#
_symmetry.space_group_name_H-M   'P 1'
#
loop_
_entity.id
_entity.type
_entity.pdbx_description
1 polymer ?
#
loop_
_entity_poly.entity_id
_entity_poly.type
_entity_poly.pdbx_seq_one_letter_code
_entity_poly.pdbx_strand_id
1 'polypeptide(L)'
;WLGRIIGVIPRPSLKRTREDASDAGEAAAVARAIDEPAEAEEDDAEESDEDDGDEDSDEDDSEDEGEDNVVEEYEEEERVEAENGVEQVATIAVAVAVSQAAAQEALKLPVELLKSISSWEEQQSVAEADWRHRQARLSAEFEERKRRLQERHMQERKKFRDSSDEALRPIYQEGSALCAQLEEVLRGKLCRFSESMPGLLGAGSSAAAMQTQAHASAKRASGPLARITGVTFGRIDAPIRTMHIGGRVANGVTVSSGLVVTLEKLVDRNGIAMLPPSEDPMLGFRSRSNTDVKLPLRLLGSMVHVLSTEEAAEAMPNGSTGETFVVRYAGGENGAPVEPVQILPEGLSLADYDISFAAGVSAMRVEHTTDGPVKCKAEPVARKQVFAETPLELYTQEIDESTHNIVQLYFSDLRDEVAIDVLNLTGRDLELDDAECCAFHEDATGAALNYKILVRDARVAAVLYQEGGTVRSSPFVEHRLPLPGAYVTLSDGSLGVLGQLPRGLIVATEPRDLPENAPQWAPREGMRAKGKHPAELPGMADVKIVQRDGAVAWPPEECSVPVCAIQAAAASRLSSWHAQWDVWLRGKTSAAEAKLASIETRLAETTKTGGGPSAVSELTTMYTALEEMQRELTEAGAEPLDEGRLTAVQRGIQRFAALARFS
;
A
#
# COMPACT_ATOMS: atom_id res chain seq x y z
N TRP A 1 62.26 -17.68 -9.74
CA TRP A 1 62.04 -18.69 -10.79
C TRP A 1 60.86 -19.53 -10.32
N LEU A 2 59.67 -19.45 -10.91
CA LEU A 2 59.18 -18.59 -12.00
C LEU A 2 57.70 -18.22 -11.71
N GLY A 3 57.13 -17.20 -12.36
CA GLY A 3 55.72 -16.80 -12.19
C GLY A 3 55.37 -15.47 -12.87
N ARG A 4 54.07 -15.11 -12.83
CA ARG A 4 53.41 -13.95 -13.50
C ARG A 4 53.40 -13.98 -15.04
N ILE A 5 52.51 -13.27 -15.75
CA ILE A 5 51.27 -12.50 -15.38
C ILE A 5 50.06 -13.15 -16.12
N ILE A 6 48.82 -12.65 -16.26
CA ILE A 6 48.12 -11.34 -16.21
C ILE A 6 46.70 -11.61 -15.64
N GLY A 7 45.98 -10.71 -14.94
CA GLY A 7 46.33 -9.39 -14.42
C GLY A 7 45.10 -8.49 -14.15
N VAL A 8 45.30 -7.39 -13.42
CA VAL A 8 44.31 -6.34 -13.09
C VAL A 8 44.94 -4.97 -13.38
N ILE A 9 44.13 -3.97 -13.75
CA ILE A 9 44.59 -2.63 -14.18
C ILE A 9 44.72 -1.67 -12.97
N PRO A 10 45.86 -0.98 -12.77
CA PRO A 10 46.04 -0.04 -11.66
C PRO A 10 45.95 1.45 -12.07
N ARG A 11 45.68 2.33 -11.09
CA ARG A 11 46.14 3.73 -11.08
C ARG A 11 47.29 3.87 -10.06
N PRO A 12 48.28 4.76 -10.29
CA PRO A 12 49.51 4.79 -9.49
C PRO A 12 49.38 5.60 -8.19
N SER A 13 50.18 5.23 -7.19
CA SER A 13 50.30 5.94 -5.92
C SER A 13 51.45 6.95 -5.91
N LEU A 14 51.37 7.94 -5.01
CA LEU A 14 52.47 8.81 -4.64
C LEU A 14 52.81 8.59 -3.17
N LYS A 15 53.97 7.98 -2.89
CA LYS A 15 54.51 7.84 -1.53
C LYS A 15 55.37 9.06 -1.17
N ARG A 16 55.27 9.49 0.09
CA ARG A 16 56.40 10.08 0.83
C ARG A 16 56.50 9.40 2.20
N THR A 17 57.74 9.22 2.64
CA THR A 17 58.12 8.52 3.89
C THR A 17 58.96 9.46 4.74
N ARG A 18 58.68 9.52 6.05
CA ARG A 18 59.64 9.95 7.08
C ARG A 18 59.20 9.40 8.44
N GLU A 19 59.91 8.40 8.98
CA GLU A 19 61.00 8.51 9.99
C GLU A 19 60.56 9.15 11.32
N ASP A 20 60.34 8.29 12.32
CA ASP A 20 60.87 8.28 13.69
C ASP A 20 60.98 9.58 14.51
N ALA A 21 60.43 9.57 15.75
CA ALA A 21 61.21 9.65 17.00
C ALA A 21 60.35 9.55 18.31
N SER A 22 60.97 9.02 19.37
CA SER A 22 60.97 9.38 20.82
C SER A 22 59.96 10.43 21.39
N ASP A 23 59.56 10.47 22.68
CA ASP A 23 59.90 9.66 23.88
C ASP A 23 58.91 9.89 25.06
N ALA A 24 59.21 9.26 26.21
CA ALA A 24 58.70 9.37 27.59
C ALA A 24 58.02 10.66 28.14
N GLY A 25 57.28 10.49 29.25
CA GLY A 25 56.85 11.53 30.22
C GLY A 25 55.32 11.64 30.34
N GLU A 26 54.60 11.35 31.43
CA GLU A 26 54.78 11.35 32.91
C GLU A 26 54.00 12.48 33.63
N ALA A 27 53.01 12.05 34.42
CA ALA A 27 52.45 12.64 35.64
C ALA A 27 51.63 13.97 35.67
N ALA A 28 50.70 13.92 36.64
CA ALA A 28 50.19 14.99 37.50
C ALA A 28 49.05 15.92 37.02
N ALA A 29 48.00 15.95 37.83
CA ALA A 29 46.94 16.94 37.82
C ALA A 29 47.20 18.05 38.86
N VAL A 30 46.62 19.23 38.64
CA VAL A 30 46.15 20.17 39.67
C VAL A 30 44.86 20.83 39.14
N ALA A 31 43.96 21.23 40.04
CA ALA A 31 42.65 21.78 39.69
C ALA A 31 42.60 23.33 39.76
N ARG A 32 41.46 23.90 39.30
CA ARG A 32 40.51 24.73 40.09
C ARG A 32 40.10 26.09 39.44
N ALA A 33 38.79 26.35 39.51
CA ALA A 33 38.09 27.64 39.60
C ALA A 33 37.71 28.46 38.33
N ILE A 34 36.39 28.58 38.13
CA ILE A 34 35.59 29.83 38.08
C ILE A 34 36.07 30.95 37.14
N ASP A 35 35.31 31.24 36.07
CA ASP A 35 34.27 32.30 36.10
C ASP A 35 33.27 32.22 34.91
N GLU A 36 32.16 32.97 35.01
CA GLU A 36 31.20 33.28 33.92
C GLU A 36 31.37 34.76 33.49
N PRO A 37 30.63 35.30 32.50
CA PRO A 37 30.34 34.78 31.16
C PRO A 37 30.86 35.76 30.07
N ALA A 38 30.63 35.44 28.80
CA ALA A 38 30.74 36.43 27.71
C ALA A 38 29.64 36.18 26.66
N GLU A 39 28.66 37.08 26.60
CA GLU A 39 27.85 37.28 25.39
C GLU A 39 28.68 38.13 24.42
N ALA A 40 28.70 37.74 23.14
CA ALA A 40 29.38 38.48 22.09
C ALA A 40 28.34 38.99 21.08
N GLU A 41 28.40 40.28 20.79
CA GLU A 41 27.77 40.88 19.62
C GLU A 41 28.60 40.51 18.39
N GLU A 42 27.97 40.00 17.33
CA GLU A 42 28.49 40.15 15.97
C GLU A 42 27.32 40.61 15.08
N ASP A 43 27.46 41.81 14.53
CA ASP A 43 26.72 42.24 13.34
C ASP A 43 27.18 41.42 12.14
N ASP A 44 26.33 41.21 11.13
CA ASP A 44 26.40 42.02 9.90
C ASP A 44 25.31 41.60 8.89
N ALA A 45 25.11 42.44 7.88
CA ALA A 45 24.20 42.17 6.77
C ALA A 45 24.99 41.91 5.47
N GLU A 46 24.44 41.08 4.59
CA GLU A 46 24.69 41.20 3.15
C GLU A 46 23.36 41.28 2.39
N GLU A 47 23.25 42.28 1.53
CA GLU A 47 22.24 42.40 0.48
C GLU A 47 22.71 41.62 -0.76
N SER A 48 21.79 41.11 -1.58
CA SER A 48 22.12 40.61 -2.91
C SER A 48 20.96 40.86 -3.87
N ASP A 49 21.21 41.69 -4.88
CA ASP A 49 20.21 42.26 -5.78
C ASP A 49 19.81 41.36 -6.96
N GLU A 50 18.82 41.86 -7.72
CA GLU A 50 18.66 41.77 -9.18
C GLU A 50 18.81 40.40 -9.91
N ASP A 51 17.71 39.96 -10.54
CA ASP A 51 17.76 39.49 -11.95
C ASP A 51 16.40 39.78 -12.62
N ASP A 52 16.33 40.82 -13.47
CA ASP A 52 15.15 41.18 -14.26
C ASP A 52 15.30 40.63 -15.68
N GLY A 53 14.43 39.68 -16.06
CA GLY A 53 14.48 38.98 -17.35
C GLY A 53 13.33 39.37 -18.29
N ASP A 54 13.49 40.48 -19.01
CA ASP A 54 12.68 40.80 -20.19
C ASP A 54 13.19 40.03 -21.42
N GLU A 55 12.30 39.28 -22.10
CA GLU A 55 12.49 38.90 -23.52
C GLU A 55 11.18 39.16 -24.29
N ASP A 56 11.24 40.10 -25.24
CA ASP A 56 10.17 40.36 -26.21
C ASP A 56 10.04 39.19 -27.21
N SER A 57 8.82 38.90 -27.67
CA SER A 57 8.61 38.19 -28.93
C SER A 57 7.41 38.73 -29.69
N ASP A 58 7.69 39.24 -30.88
CA ASP A 58 6.81 40.08 -31.71
C ASP A 58 5.48 39.46 -32.17
N GLU A 59 4.62 40.39 -32.59
CA GLU A 59 3.46 40.26 -33.47
C GLU A 59 3.63 39.22 -34.61
N ASP A 60 2.57 38.45 -34.89
CA ASP A 60 2.30 37.90 -36.24
C ASP A 60 0.78 37.84 -36.49
N ASP A 61 0.21 38.96 -36.96
CA ASP A 61 -1.20 39.05 -37.35
C ASP A 61 -1.43 38.35 -38.69
N SER A 62 -2.08 37.19 -38.67
CA SER A 62 -2.60 36.52 -39.88
C SER A 62 -4.13 36.46 -39.85
N GLU A 63 -4.75 37.37 -40.61
CA GLU A 63 -6.19 37.37 -40.89
C GLU A 63 -6.57 36.11 -41.72
N ASP A 64 -7.41 35.24 -41.18
CA ASP A 64 -8.04 34.13 -41.93
C ASP A 64 -9.57 34.26 -41.86
N GLU A 65 -10.18 34.76 -42.94
CA GLU A 65 -11.64 34.94 -43.06
C GLU A 65 -12.34 33.58 -43.34
N GLY A 66 -12.34 32.70 -42.33
CA GLY A 66 -12.78 31.31 -42.42
C GLY A 66 -14.19 31.00 -41.86
N GLU A 67 -15.20 31.17 -42.71
CA GLU A 67 -16.54 30.51 -42.68
C GLU A 67 -17.43 30.62 -41.40
N ASP A 68 -18.42 31.52 -41.44
CA ASP A 68 -19.61 31.52 -40.56
C ASP A 68 -20.44 30.22 -40.69
N ASN A 69 -20.29 29.23 -39.78
CA ASN A 69 -21.33 28.19 -39.56
C ASN A 69 -21.23 27.26 -38.33
N VAL A 70 -20.49 27.59 -37.26
CA VAL A 70 -20.33 26.69 -36.08
C VAL A 70 -20.72 27.35 -34.75
N VAL A 71 -21.99 27.77 -34.63
CA VAL A 71 -22.52 28.41 -33.40
C VAL A 71 -23.72 27.66 -32.80
N GLU A 72 -24.61 27.06 -33.60
CA GLU A 72 -25.82 26.39 -33.06
C GLU A 72 -25.55 25.03 -32.39
N GLU A 73 -24.43 24.35 -32.68
CA GLU A 73 -24.14 23.01 -32.14
C GLU A 73 -23.63 23.04 -30.69
N TYR A 74 -22.92 24.11 -30.28
CA TYR A 74 -22.42 24.26 -28.91
C TYR A 74 -23.51 24.63 -27.87
N GLU A 75 -24.56 25.37 -28.27
CA GLU A 75 -25.68 25.69 -27.37
C GLU A 75 -26.54 24.45 -27.04
N GLU A 76 -26.50 23.39 -27.84
CA GLU A 76 -27.25 22.16 -27.58
C GLU A 76 -26.47 21.18 -26.68
N GLU A 77 -25.14 21.09 -26.79
CA GLU A 77 -24.31 20.31 -25.85
C GLU A 77 -24.34 20.88 -24.42
N GLU A 78 -24.13 22.18 -24.22
CA GLU A 78 -24.16 22.81 -22.87
C GLU A 78 -25.52 22.61 -22.19
N ARG A 79 -26.59 22.58 -22.99
CA ARG A 79 -27.96 22.33 -22.51
C ARG A 79 -28.21 20.88 -22.12
N VAL A 80 -27.66 19.92 -22.86
CA VAL A 80 -27.70 18.49 -22.50
C VAL A 80 -26.85 18.21 -21.25
N GLU A 81 -25.70 18.86 -21.08
CA GLU A 81 -24.93 18.77 -19.83
C GLU A 81 -25.72 19.37 -18.64
N ALA A 82 -26.38 20.51 -18.83
CA ALA A 82 -27.22 21.13 -17.80
C ALA A 82 -28.40 20.24 -17.35
N GLU A 83 -29.12 19.62 -18.29
CA GLU A 83 -30.24 18.72 -17.96
C GLU A 83 -29.76 17.43 -17.27
N ASN A 84 -28.66 16.82 -17.73
CA ASN A 84 -28.01 15.70 -17.03
C ASN A 84 -27.56 16.07 -15.62
N GLY A 85 -27.02 17.28 -15.43
CA GLY A 85 -26.62 17.81 -14.13
C GLY A 85 -27.79 17.90 -13.14
N VAL A 86 -28.98 18.33 -13.61
CA VAL A 86 -30.19 18.42 -12.78
C VAL A 86 -30.68 17.03 -12.34
N GLU A 87 -30.69 16.03 -13.22
CA GLU A 87 -31.12 14.66 -12.85
C GLU A 87 -30.12 13.97 -11.89
N GLN A 88 -28.83 14.21 -12.04
CA GLN A 88 -27.80 13.76 -11.09
C GLN A 88 -27.98 14.42 -9.71
N VAL A 89 -28.20 15.74 -9.65
CA VAL A 89 -28.44 16.47 -8.40
C VAL A 89 -29.71 15.99 -7.70
N ALA A 90 -30.80 15.74 -8.44
CA ALA A 90 -32.03 15.17 -7.89
C ALA A 90 -31.80 13.76 -7.30
N THR A 91 -31.08 12.90 -8.02
CA THR A 91 -30.72 11.55 -7.57
C THR A 91 -29.89 11.57 -6.28
N ILE A 92 -28.88 12.44 -6.23
CA ILE A 92 -28.01 12.63 -5.05
C ILE A 92 -28.81 13.18 -3.86
N ALA A 93 -29.73 14.12 -4.08
CA ALA A 93 -30.57 14.67 -3.02
C ALA A 93 -31.48 13.59 -2.38
N VAL A 94 -32.07 12.70 -3.18
CA VAL A 94 -32.86 11.57 -2.67
C VAL A 94 -31.98 10.58 -1.89
N ALA A 95 -30.79 10.25 -2.41
CA ALA A 95 -29.85 9.37 -1.72
C ALA A 95 -29.40 9.91 -0.35
N VAL A 96 -29.12 11.21 -0.27
CA VAL A 96 -28.80 11.91 1.00
C VAL A 96 -30.00 11.88 1.94
N ALA A 97 -31.22 12.16 1.47
CA ALA A 97 -32.41 12.16 2.32
C ALA A 97 -32.72 10.77 2.93
N VAL A 98 -32.57 9.69 2.15
CA VAL A 98 -32.72 8.30 2.66
C VAL A 98 -31.64 7.97 3.69
N SER A 99 -30.39 8.37 3.41
CA SER A 99 -29.25 8.19 4.32
C SER A 99 -29.44 8.95 5.64
N GLN A 100 -29.95 10.18 5.55
CA GLN A 100 -30.22 11.06 6.68
C GLN A 100 -31.37 10.53 7.56
N ALA A 101 -32.42 9.95 6.98
CA ALA A 101 -33.49 9.31 7.75
C ALA A 101 -32.97 8.14 8.59
N ALA A 102 -32.18 7.24 7.98
CA ALA A 102 -31.55 6.12 8.69
C ALA A 102 -30.56 6.61 9.78
N ALA A 103 -29.81 7.68 9.51
CA ALA A 103 -28.93 8.31 10.48
C ALA A 103 -29.69 8.87 11.70
N GLN A 104 -30.80 9.58 11.47
CA GLN A 104 -31.61 10.19 12.52
C GLN A 104 -32.28 9.14 13.42
N GLU A 105 -32.74 8.02 12.84
CA GLU A 105 -33.27 6.87 13.58
C GLU A 105 -32.18 6.20 14.46
N ALA A 106 -31.00 5.91 13.88
CA ALA A 106 -29.89 5.28 14.59
C ALA A 106 -29.36 6.14 15.76
N LEU A 107 -29.27 7.47 15.57
CA LEU A 107 -28.80 8.42 16.58
C LEU A 107 -29.81 8.65 17.72
N LYS A 108 -31.06 8.20 17.59
CA LYS A 108 -32.17 8.38 18.55
C LYS A 108 -32.39 9.85 18.95
N LEU A 109 -32.24 10.77 17.99
CA LEU A 109 -32.42 12.20 18.23
C LEU A 109 -33.89 12.52 18.55
N PRO A 110 -34.18 13.45 19.50
CA PRO A 110 -35.56 13.84 19.80
C PRO A 110 -36.26 14.40 18.56
N VAL A 111 -37.49 13.95 18.28
CA VAL A 111 -38.27 14.35 17.09
C VAL A 111 -38.46 15.87 17.02
N GLU A 112 -38.61 16.56 18.15
CA GLU A 112 -38.70 18.03 18.17
C GLU A 112 -37.36 18.70 17.83
N LEU A 113 -36.22 18.13 18.23
CA LEU A 113 -34.90 18.63 17.83
C LEU A 113 -34.67 18.46 16.32
N LEU A 114 -35.15 17.36 15.73
CA LEU A 114 -35.10 17.14 14.28
C LEU A 114 -35.94 18.19 13.51
N LYS A 115 -37.13 18.53 14.01
CA LYS A 115 -37.94 19.63 13.44
C LYS A 115 -37.24 20.99 13.55
N SER A 116 -36.62 21.27 14.71
CA SER A 116 -35.85 22.51 14.92
C SER A 116 -34.65 22.61 13.98
N ILE A 117 -33.93 21.51 13.73
CA ILE A 117 -32.85 21.45 12.74
C ILE A 117 -33.40 21.79 11.35
N SER A 118 -34.41 21.07 10.87
CA SER A 118 -34.95 21.27 9.52
C SER A 118 -35.49 22.68 9.29
N SER A 119 -36.20 23.26 10.27
CA SER A 119 -36.73 24.62 10.17
C SER A 119 -35.64 25.69 10.26
N TRP A 120 -34.57 25.45 11.03
CA TRP A 120 -33.42 26.36 11.07
C TRP A 120 -32.60 26.29 9.78
N GLU A 121 -32.38 25.09 9.21
CA GLU A 121 -31.69 24.92 7.92
C GLU A 121 -32.48 25.58 6.76
N GLU A 122 -33.81 25.51 6.78
CA GLU A 122 -34.69 26.23 5.83
C GLU A 122 -34.53 27.75 5.96
N GLN A 123 -34.58 28.28 7.19
CA GLN A 123 -34.40 29.71 7.47
C GLN A 123 -33.00 30.22 7.09
N GLN A 124 -31.94 29.45 7.38
CA GLN A 124 -30.57 29.76 6.94
C GLN A 124 -30.50 29.80 5.42
N SER A 125 -31.04 28.79 4.72
CA SER A 125 -31.00 28.71 3.26
C SER A 125 -31.69 29.93 2.61
N VAL A 126 -32.87 30.33 3.11
CA VAL A 126 -33.56 31.53 2.62
C VAL A 126 -32.76 32.80 2.92
N ALA A 127 -32.28 32.98 4.15
CA ALA A 127 -31.56 34.19 4.54
C ALA A 127 -30.22 34.35 3.82
N GLU A 128 -29.48 33.26 3.59
CA GLU A 128 -28.25 33.30 2.82
C GLU A 128 -28.50 33.43 1.31
N ALA A 129 -29.59 32.88 0.75
CA ALA A 129 -29.95 33.13 -0.65
C ALA A 129 -30.26 34.62 -0.88
N ASP A 130 -30.98 35.24 0.05
CA ASP A 130 -31.28 36.67 0.05
C ASP A 130 -29.99 37.51 0.21
N TRP A 131 -29.05 37.07 1.05
CA TRP A 131 -27.72 37.67 1.20
C TRP A 131 -26.86 37.53 -0.07
N ARG A 132 -26.77 36.35 -0.67
CA ARG A 132 -26.06 36.10 -1.95
C ARG A 132 -26.66 36.95 -3.08
N HIS A 133 -27.98 37.07 -3.17
CA HIS A 133 -28.64 37.92 -4.15
C HIS A 133 -28.32 39.41 -3.94
N ARG A 134 -28.35 39.89 -2.70
CA ARG A 134 -27.94 41.27 -2.35
C ARG A 134 -26.45 41.51 -2.67
N GLN A 135 -25.57 40.55 -2.38
CA GLN A 135 -24.14 40.62 -2.70
C GLN A 135 -23.90 40.64 -4.22
N ALA A 136 -24.54 39.76 -4.99
CA ALA A 136 -24.40 39.70 -6.44
C ALA A 136 -24.89 41.00 -7.10
N ARG A 137 -26.06 41.50 -6.68
CA ARG A 137 -26.58 42.80 -7.15
C ARG A 137 -25.63 43.94 -6.78
N LEU A 138 -25.06 43.95 -5.57
CA LEU A 138 -24.05 44.92 -5.17
C LEU A 138 -22.71 44.75 -5.88
N SER A 139 -22.36 43.57 -6.39
CA SER A 139 -21.17 43.35 -7.22
C SER A 139 -21.36 43.94 -8.61
N ALA A 140 -22.55 43.79 -9.20
CA ALA A 140 -22.93 44.45 -10.44
C ALA A 140 -23.01 45.98 -10.27
N GLU A 141 -23.70 46.48 -9.23
CA GLU A 141 -23.71 47.90 -8.86
C GLU A 141 -22.29 48.42 -8.56
N PHE A 142 -21.38 47.57 -8.05
CA PHE A 142 -19.99 47.93 -7.76
C PHE A 142 -19.16 48.06 -9.03
N GLU A 143 -19.23 47.14 -9.99
CA GLU A 143 -18.51 47.29 -11.26
C GLU A 143 -19.06 48.48 -12.07
N GLU A 144 -20.38 48.71 -12.07
CA GLU A 144 -20.98 49.90 -12.69
C GLU A 144 -20.58 51.22 -11.98
N ARG A 145 -20.41 51.21 -10.64
CA ARG A 145 -19.91 52.37 -9.88
C ARG A 145 -18.39 52.54 -9.93
N LYS A 146 -17.61 51.47 -10.00
CA LYS A 146 -16.13 51.47 -10.16
C LYS A 146 -15.75 52.20 -11.45
N ARG A 147 -16.53 51.99 -12.52
CA ARG A 147 -16.49 52.76 -13.78
C ARG A 147 -16.89 54.26 -13.65
N ARG A 148 -17.37 54.72 -12.49
CA ARG A 148 -17.87 56.09 -12.26
C ARG A 148 -17.30 56.80 -11.02
N LEU A 149 -16.54 56.13 -10.14
CA LEU A 149 -16.40 56.58 -8.74
C LEU A 149 -15.08 56.16 -8.05
N GLN A 150 -13.95 56.30 -8.75
CA GLN A 150 -12.62 55.93 -8.23
C GLN A 150 -12.08 56.82 -7.08
N GLU A 151 -12.82 57.87 -6.65
CA GLU A 151 -12.36 58.86 -5.65
C GLU A 151 -13.11 58.86 -4.30
N ARG A 152 -14.23 58.12 -4.09
CA ARG A 152 -14.94 58.16 -2.79
C ARG A 152 -15.55 56.81 -2.36
N HIS A 153 -15.66 56.65 -1.03
CA HIS A 153 -16.46 55.65 -0.30
C HIS A 153 -16.00 54.18 -0.26
N MET A 154 -14.83 53.89 0.31
CA MET A 154 -14.63 52.60 1.00
C MET A 154 -15.57 52.40 2.21
N GLN A 155 -16.02 53.49 2.84
CA GLN A 155 -16.81 53.45 4.07
C GLN A 155 -18.24 52.90 3.90
N GLU A 156 -18.83 52.99 2.71
CA GLU A 156 -20.19 52.49 2.47
C GLU A 156 -20.23 50.96 2.33
N ARG A 157 -19.21 50.37 1.69
CA ARG A 157 -19.03 48.90 1.64
C ARG A 157 -18.96 48.30 3.04
N LYS A 158 -18.26 48.97 3.97
CA LYS A 158 -18.22 48.56 5.37
C LYS A 158 -19.61 48.65 6.04
N LYS A 159 -20.27 49.81 5.99
CA LYS A 159 -21.61 49.99 6.60
C LYS A 159 -22.65 48.98 6.11
N PHE A 160 -22.65 48.63 4.82
CA PHE A 160 -23.60 47.64 4.29
C PHE A 160 -23.24 46.21 4.71
N ARG A 161 -21.95 45.85 4.73
CA ARG A 161 -21.50 44.58 5.30
C ARG A 161 -21.91 44.47 6.77
N ASP A 162 -21.57 45.46 7.58
CA ASP A 162 -21.91 45.50 9.02
C ASP A 162 -23.44 45.33 9.21
N SER A 163 -24.27 45.96 8.37
CA SER A 163 -25.74 45.80 8.37
C SER A 163 -26.25 44.44 7.89
N SER A 164 -25.48 43.71 7.07
CA SER A 164 -25.82 42.37 6.58
C SER A 164 -25.42 41.30 7.59
N ASP A 165 -24.24 41.47 8.20
CA ASP A 165 -23.73 40.67 9.31
C ASP A 165 -24.59 40.88 10.59
N GLU A 166 -25.28 42.03 10.72
CA GLU A 166 -26.34 42.27 11.72
C GLU A 166 -27.61 41.45 11.45
N ALA A 167 -28.08 41.39 10.20
CA ALA A 167 -29.32 40.71 9.83
C ALA A 167 -29.24 39.17 9.96
N LEU A 168 -28.06 38.57 9.74
CA LEU A 168 -27.84 37.13 9.93
C LEU A 168 -27.57 36.75 11.40
N ARG A 169 -27.26 37.73 12.27
CA ARG A 169 -26.85 37.47 13.67
C ARG A 169 -27.87 36.69 14.51
N PRO A 170 -29.19 36.94 14.43
CA PRO A 170 -30.18 36.15 15.18
C PRO A 170 -30.18 34.68 14.77
N ILE A 171 -30.11 34.39 13.46
CA ILE A 171 -30.11 33.03 12.92
C ILE A 171 -28.85 32.26 13.38
N TYR A 172 -27.69 32.93 13.41
CA TYR A 172 -26.47 32.34 13.99
C TYR A 172 -26.54 32.18 15.52
N GLN A 173 -27.29 33.01 16.25
CA GLN A 173 -27.50 32.84 17.70
C GLN A 173 -28.41 31.64 18.01
N GLU A 174 -29.52 31.51 17.29
CA GLU A 174 -30.45 30.38 17.42
C GLU A 174 -29.78 29.05 17.05
N GLY A 175 -29.07 29.02 15.91
CA GLY A 175 -28.31 27.85 15.49
C GLY A 175 -27.17 27.48 16.46
N SER A 176 -26.62 28.47 17.21
CA SER A 176 -25.57 28.22 18.21
C SER A 176 -26.15 27.56 19.46
N ALA A 177 -27.34 27.98 19.90
CA ALA A 177 -28.09 27.27 20.94
C ALA A 177 -28.48 25.85 20.50
N LEU A 178 -28.79 25.65 19.22
CA LEU A 178 -29.07 24.33 18.65
C LEU A 178 -27.80 23.47 18.52
N CYS A 179 -26.64 24.05 18.19
CA CYS A 179 -25.34 23.36 18.26
C CYS A 179 -25.06 22.88 19.69
N ALA A 180 -25.29 23.71 20.70
CA ALA A 180 -25.09 23.35 22.10
C ALA A 180 -26.01 22.18 22.54
N GLN A 181 -27.28 22.16 22.12
CA GLN A 181 -28.21 21.05 22.39
C GLN A 181 -27.78 19.75 21.69
N LEU A 182 -27.34 19.82 20.42
CA LEU A 182 -26.78 18.67 19.73
C LEU A 182 -25.48 18.17 20.38
N GLU A 183 -24.64 19.09 20.84
CA GLU A 183 -23.39 18.79 21.52
C GLU A 183 -23.62 18.11 22.88
N GLU A 184 -24.63 18.53 23.66
CA GLU A 184 -25.05 17.84 24.89
C GLU A 184 -25.51 16.39 24.61
N VAL A 185 -26.17 16.15 23.48
CA VAL A 185 -26.68 14.82 23.09
C VAL A 185 -25.61 13.94 22.42
N LEU A 186 -24.54 14.51 21.85
CA LEU A 186 -23.55 13.79 21.04
C LEU A 186 -22.13 13.73 21.62
N ARG A 187 -21.67 14.75 22.35
CA ARG A 187 -20.29 14.82 22.88
C ARG A 187 -19.98 13.60 23.76
N GLY A 188 -18.78 13.05 23.59
CA GLY A 188 -18.27 11.92 24.37
C GLY A 188 -18.73 10.54 23.86
N LYS A 189 -19.75 10.46 22.99
CA LYS A 189 -20.13 9.18 22.35
C LYS A 189 -19.00 8.65 21.49
N LEU A 190 -18.79 7.34 21.57
CA LEU A 190 -17.88 6.58 20.71
C LEU A 190 -18.56 6.20 19.41
N CYS A 191 -17.76 6.07 18.36
CA CYS A 191 -18.23 5.71 17.03
C CYS A 191 -17.15 4.98 16.23
N ARG A 192 -17.56 4.19 15.24
CA ARG A 192 -16.67 3.60 14.22
C ARG A 192 -17.11 4.11 12.84
N PHE A 193 -16.16 4.37 11.97
CA PHE A 193 -16.49 4.70 10.57
C PHE A 193 -16.97 3.46 9.82
N SER A 194 -17.87 3.64 8.84
CA SER A 194 -18.40 2.54 8.05
C SER A 194 -18.38 2.90 6.56
N GLU A 195 -17.68 2.09 5.76
CA GLU A 195 -17.69 2.14 4.28
C GLU A 195 -19.06 1.81 3.66
N SER A 196 -20.14 1.76 4.44
CA SER A 196 -21.48 1.41 3.97
C SER A 196 -22.13 2.56 3.22
N MET A 197 -21.63 2.87 2.03
CA MET A 197 -22.42 3.55 1.00
C MET A 197 -23.75 2.80 0.84
N PRO A 198 -24.91 3.42 1.09
CA PRO A 198 -26.18 2.79 0.78
C PRO A 198 -26.24 2.54 -0.73
N GLY A 199 -26.63 1.32 -1.12
CA GLY A 199 -26.35 0.77 -2.45
C GLY A 199 -26.97 1.56 -3.60
N LEU A 200 -26.17 2.43 -4.23
CA LEU A 200 -26.59 3.25 -5.37
C LEU A 200 -26.38 2.57 -6.74
N LEU A 201 -25.87 1.33 -6.74
CA LEU A 201 -25.61 0.54 -7.95
C LEU A 201 -26.44 -0.75 -7.91
N GLY A 202 -27.51 -0.79 -8.71
CA GLY A 202 -28.30 -2.01 -8.93
C GLY A 202 -29.78 -1.91 -8.53
N ALA A 203 -30.55 -1.06 -9.21
CA ALA A 203 -32.01 -1.11 -9.19
C ALA A 203 -32.53 -2.38 -9.93
N GLY A 204 -32.34 -3.57 -9.34
CA GLY A 204 -32.50 -4.83 -10.08
C GLY A 204 -32.68 -6.16 -9.33
N SER A 205 -32.51 -6.25 -8.00
CA SER A 205 -33.01 -7.43 -7.26
C SER A 205 -33.19 -7.19 -5.75
N SER A 206 -34.24 -7.77 -5.16
CA SER A 206 -34.47 -7.76 -3.71
C SER A 206 -33.59 -8.76 -2.95
N ALA A 207 -33.08 -9.81 -3.62
CA ALA A 207 -32.24 -10.83 -3.01
C ALA A 207 -30.84 -10.30 -2.66
N ALA A 208 -30.21 -9.55 -3.59
CA ALA A 208 -28.89 -8.97 -3.35
C ALA A 208 -28.90 -8.01 -2.14
N ALA A 209 -29.95 -7.19 -2.00
CA ALA A 209 -30.08 -6.21 -0.91
C ALA A 209 -29.94 -6.85 0.48
N MET A 210 -30.60 -7.99 0.75
CA MET A 210 -30.51 -8.68 2.04
C MET A 210 -29.11 -9.28 2.30
N GLN A 211 -28.46 -9.78 1.26
CA GLN A 211 -27.14 -10.40 1.40
C GLN A 211 -26.03 -9.35 1.58
N THR A 212 -26.13 -8.21 0.89
CA THR A 212 -25.29 -7.02 1.13
C THR A 212 -25.52 -6.45 2.53
N GLN A 213 -26.76 -6.45 3.04
CA GLN A 213 -27.06 -5.96 4.38
C GLN A 213 -26.39 -6.81 5.49
N ALA A 214 -26.27 -8.12 5.28
CA ALA A 214 -25.56 -9.03 6.19
C ALA A 214 -24.02 -8.87 6.13
N HIS A 215 -23.44 -8.65 4.95
CA HIS A 215 -22.02 -8.31 4.84
C HIS A 215 -21.72 -6.91 5.40
N ALA A 216 -22.64 -5.96 5.25
CA ALA A 216 -22.50 -4.60 5.79
C ALA A 216 -22.54 -4.57 7.33
N SER A 217 -23.36 -5.40 7.99
CA SER A 217 -23.34 -5.51 9.45
C SER A 217 -22.05 -6.14 9.98
N ALA A 218 -21.43 -7.07 9.24
CA ALA A 218 -20.08 -7.55 9.56
C ALA A 218 -19.01 -6.46 9.36
N LYS A 219 -18.99 -5.77 8.21
CA LYS A 219 -18.02 -4.68 7.93
C LYS A 219 -18.18 -3.46 8.85
N ARG A 220 -19.37 -3.19 9.41
CA ARG A 220 -19.58 -2.13 10.42
C ARG A 220 -18.76 -2.32 11.70
N ALA A 221 -18.26 -3.54 11.96
CA ALA A 221 -17.40 -3.80 13.11
C ALA A 221 -15.94 -3.34 12.92
N SER A 222 -15.43 -3.20 11.69
CA SER A 222 -13.97 -3.09 11.43
C SER A 222 -13.43 -1.67 11.21
N GLY A 223 -14.24 -0.63 11.36
CA GLY A 223 -13.79 0.76 11.19
C GLY A 223 -13.00 1.32 12.39
N PRO A 224 -12.14 2.35 12.18
CA PRO A 224 -11.35 2.94 13.25
C PRO A 224 -12.25 3.66 14.26
N LEU A 225 -11.86 3.61 15.54
CA LEU A 225 -12.63 4.17 16.65
C LEU A 225 -12.40 5.69 16.76
N ALA A 226 -13.47 6.44 16.96
CA ALA A 226 -13.43 7.89 17.18
C ALA A 226 -14.43 8.32 18.27
N ARG A 227 -14.24 9.53 18.79
CA ARG A 227 -15.08 10.17 19.80
C ARG A 227 -15.64 11.48 19.25
N ILE A 228 -16.93 11.73 19.42
CA ILE A 228 -17.49 13.06 19.12
C ILE A 228 -17.00 14.06 20.17
N THR A 229 -16.24 15.08 19.78
CA THR A 229 -15.71 16.10 20.70
C THR A 229 -16.50 17.40 20.71
N GLY A 230 -17.20 17.72 19.60
CA GLY A 230 -18.12 18.85 19.59
C GLY A 230 -18.96 19.00 18.32
N VAL A 231 -19.88 19.96 18.34
CA VAL A 231 -20.76 20.31 17.21
C VAL A 231 -20.68 21.82 16.98
N THR A 232 -20.42 22.22 15.74
CA THR A 232 -20.09 23.61 15.36
C THR A 232 -20.71 23.99 14.02
N PHE A 233 -20.70 25.27 13.67
CA PHE A 233 -21.13 25.68 12.34
C PHE A 233 -20.08 25.40 11.25
N GLY A 234 -20.55 24.92 10.09
CA GLY A 234 -19.82 24.92 8.83
C GLY A 234 -20.18 26.11 7.95
N ARG A 235 -19.35 26.39 6.93
CA ARG A 235 -19.77 27.23 5.79
C ARG A 235 -20.58 26.37 4.83
N ILE A 236 -21.71 26.91 4.35
CA ILE A 236 -22.60 26.23 3.41
C ILE A 236 -21.91 25.86 2.08
N ASP A 237 -20.94 26.67 1.64
CA ASP A 237 -20.21 26.48 0.37
C ASP A 237 -18.93 25.62 0.48
N ALA A 238 -18.82 24.74 1.48
CA ALA A 238 -17.70 23.78 1.55
C ALA A 238 -17.99 22.57 0.63
N PRO A 239 -17.24 22.35 -0.48
CA PRO A 239 -17.53 21.27 -1.41
C PRO A 239 -17.23 19.91 -0.77
N ILE A 240 -18.26 19.09 -0.60
CA ILE A 240 -18.13 17.72 -0.12
C ILE A 240 -17.54 16.88 -1.26
N ARG A 241 -16.24 16.60 -1.19
CA ARG A 241 -15.54 15.73 -2.13
C ARG A 241 -15.89 14.27 -1.83
N THR A 242 -16.90 13.74 -2.52
CA THR A 242 -17.26 12.31 -2.53
C THR A 242 -16.21 11.50 -3.31
N MET A 243 -15.03 11.33 -2.73
CA MET A 243 -14.01 10.43 -3.28
C MET A 243 -14.36 8.96 -2.98
N HIS A 244 -13.97 8.05 -3.89
CA HIS A 244 -14.37 6.64 -3.96
C HIS A 244 -15.81 6.36 -4.45
N ILE A 245 -16.27 7.13 -5.44
CA ILE A 245 -17.07 6.55 -6.54
C ILE A 245 -16.10 6.25 -7.69
N GLY A 246 -16.13 5.02 -8.21
CA GLY A 246 -15.23 4.56 -9.27
C GLY A 246 -15.59 5.15 -10.64
N GLY A 247 -15.05 6.34 -10.97
CA GLY A 247 -15.22 6.99 -12.26
C GLY A 247 -14.70 8.43 -12.26
N ARG A 248 -14.33 8.95 -13.44
CA ARG A 248 -13.96 10.37 -13.60
C ARG A 248 -15.21 11.25 -13.58
N VAL A 249 -15.67 11.65 -12.39
CA VAL A 249 -16.70 12.69 -12.23
C VAL A 249 -16.13 13.79 -11.34
N ALA A 250 -15.58 14.84 -11.96
CA ALA A 250 -14.84 15.90 -11.28
C ALA A 250 -15.73 17.10 -10.83
N ASN A 251 -17.04 16.89 -10.68
CA ASN A 251 -18.00 17.91 -10.22
C ASN A 251 -18.56 17.52 -8.84
N GLY A 252 -18.09 18.18 -7.79
CA GLY A 252 -18.51 17.91 -6.40
C GLY A 252 -19.77 18.68 -6.03
N VAL A 253 -20.89 17.98 -5.81
CA VAL A 253 -22.17 18.59 -5.41
C VAL A 253 -22.05 19.19 -4.01
N THR A 254 -22.32 20.49 -3.90
CA THR A 254 -22.33 21.26 -2.65
C THR A 254 -23.59 20.99 -1.81
N VAL A 255 -23.71 19.76 -1.29
CA VAL A 255 -24.79 19.40 -0.34
C VAL A 255 -24.56 20.10 1.00
N SER A 256 -25.03 21.33 1.11
CA SER A 256 -24.82 22.11 2.31
C SER A 256 -25.61 21.56 3.51
N SER A 257 -24.97 21.53 4.68
CA SER A 257 -25.64 21.51 5.97
C SER A 257 -24.84 22.42 6.90
N GLY A 258 -25.48 23.43 7.48
CA GLY A 258 -24.80 24.44 8.32
C GLY A 258 -24.14 23.88 9.58
N LEU A 259 -24.38 22.60 9.92
CA LEU A 259 -23.91 21.93 11.12
C LEU A 259 -22.78 20.92 10.80
N VAL A 260 -21.69 21.02 11.55
CA VAL A 260 -20.45 20.23 11.41
C VAL A 260 -20.07 19.60 12.75
N VAL A 261 -20.03 18.27 12.77
CA VAL A 261 -19.58 17.46 13.90
C VAL A 261 -18.06 17.31 13.85
N THR A 262 -17.39 17.53 14.97
CA THR A 262 -15.95 17.29 15.12
C THR A 262 -15.72 15.94 15.82
N LEU A 263 -14.90 15.10 15.20
CA LEU A 263 -14.55 13.76 15.64
C LEU A 263 -13.05 13.71 15.96
N GLU A 264 -12.71 13.37 17.20
CA GLU A 264 -11.37 12.98 17.61
C GLU A 264 -11.15 11.52 17.21
N LYS A 265 -10.16 11.24 16.35
CA LYS A 265 -9.68 9.87 16.13
C LYS A 265 -9.09 9.35 17.44
N LEU A 266 -9.58 8.22 17.93
CA LEU A 266 -8.96 7.58 19.09
C LEU A 266 -7.73 6.82 18.63
N VAL A 267 -6.59 7.49 18.81
CA VAL A 267 -5.28 6.87 18.80
C VAL A 267 -5.16 5.84 19.93
N ASP A 268 -4.21 4.92 19.77
CA ASP A 268 -3.83 4.00 20.84
C ASP A 268 -3.17 4.74 22.03
N ARG A 269 -2.75 4.00 23.07
CA ARG A 269 -2.07 4.60 24.23
C ARG A 269 -0.65 5.14 23.93
N ASN A 270 -0.14 4.91 22.72
CA ASN A 270 1.16 5.39 22.24
C ASN A 270 1.02 6.60 21.30
N GLY A 271 -0.21 7.02 20.97
CA GLY A 271 -0.48 8.15 20.07
C GLY A 271 -0.56 7.78 18.58
N ILE A 272 -0.61 6.48 18.26
CA ILE A 272 -0.60 5.95 16.90
C ILE A 272 -2.05 5.81 16.39
N ALA A 273 -2.29 6.12 15.11
CA ALA A 273 -3.59 5.93 14.47
C ALA A 273 -3.91 4.44 14.30
N MET A 274 -5.15 4.04 14.59
CA MET A 274 -5.61 2.64 14.60
C MET A 274 -5.67 1.97 13.21
N LEU A 275 -5.38 2.67 12.12
CA LEU A 275 -5.26 2.14 10.75
C LEU A 275 -4.09 2.82 10.03
N PRO A 276 -3.42 2.14 9.09
CA PRO A 276 -2.43 2.77 8.22
C PRO A 276 -3.07 3.83 7.31
N PRO A 277 -2.32 4.82 6.80
CA PRO A 277 -2.83 5.78 5.83
C PRO A 277 -3.46 5.12 4.59
N SER A 278 -2.97 3.93 4.21
CA SER A 278 -3.58 3.00 3.24
C SER A 278 -5.10 2.87 3.32
N GLU A 279 -5.58 2.76 4.57
CA GLU A 279 -6.89 2.19 4.92
C GLU A 279 -7.72 3.14 5.81
N ASP A 280 -7.17 4.32 6.13
CA ASP A 280 -7.88 5.35 6.91
C ASP A 280 -8.86 6.12 6.01
N PRO A 281 -10.19 5.87 6.06
CA PRO A 281 -11.16 6.58 5.24
C PRO A 281 -11.20 8.09 5.54
N MET A 282 -10.56 8.52 6.63
CA MET A 282 -10.54 9.90 7.08
C MET A 282 -9.37 10.71 6.50
N LEU A 283 -8.51 10.09 5.68
CA LEU A 283 -7.34 10.75 5.07
C LEU A 283 -7.70 12.04 4.28
N GLY A 284 -8.90 12.09 3.69
CA GLY A 284 -9.40 13.21 2.89
C GLY A 284 -10.01 14.37 3.68
N PHE A 285 -10.30 14.20 4.97
CA PHE A 285 -11.05 15.18 5.79
C PHE A 285 -10.16 15.93 6.81
N ARG A 286 -8.88 16.15 6.49
CA ARG A 286 -7.87 16.66 7.43
C ARG A 286 -8.20 18.04 8.03
N SER A 287 -8.15 18.14 9.36
CA SER A 287 -7.89 19.38 10.08
C SER A 287 -6.40 19.79 9.96
N ARG A 288 -6.01 20.94 10.54
CA ARG A 288 -4.60 21.27 10.80
C ARG A 288 -3.95 20.32 11.81
N SER A 289 -4.78 19.65 12.62
CA SER A 289 -4.46 18.53 13.50
C SER A 289 -4.82 17.22 12.80
N ASN A 290 -3.89 16.25 12.70
CA ASN A 290 -4.18 14.94 12.08
C ASN A 290 -5.17 14.08 12.91
N THR A 291 -5.44 14.48 14.15
CA THR A 291 -6.39 13.83 15.09
C THR A 291 -7.85 14.17 14.80
N ASP A 292 -8.13 15.37 14.27
CA ASP A 292 -9.48 15.92 14.28
C ASP A 292 -10.09 15.90 12.88
N VAL A 293 -11.31 15.41 12.79
CA VAL A 293 -12.06 15.34 11.53
C VAL A 293 -13.36 16.12 11.65
N LYS A 294 -13.71 16.88 10.62
CA LYS A 294 -14.94 17.67 10.54
C LYS A 294 -15.89 17.09 9.49
N LEU A 295 -17.02 16.54 9.93
CA LEU A 295 -18.05 15.98 9.06
C LEU A 295 -19.34 16.81 9.10
N PRO A 296 -20.02 17.04 7.95
CA PRO A 296 -21.38 17.54 7.91
C PRO A 296 -22.33 16.63 8.70
N LEU A 297 -23.19 17.20 9.55
CA LEU A 297 -24.09 16.43 10.43
C LEU A 297 -24.99 15.45 9.65
N ARG A 298 -25.44 15.85 8.45
CA ARG A 298 -26.28 15.00 7.58
C ARG A 298 -25.57 13.73 7.07
N LEU A 299 -24.23 13.74 7.02
CA LEU A 299 -23.42 12.57 6.64
C LEU A 299 -22.99 11.69 7.83
N LEU A 300 -23.33 12.08 9.08
CA LEU A 300 -22.83 11.36 10.25
C LEU A 300 -23.26 9.90 10.22
N GLY A 301 -24.56 9.59 10.26
CA GLY A 301 -25.02 8.19 10.27
C GLY A 301 -24.93 7.43 8.93
N SER A 302 -24.37 8.02 7.86
CA SER A 302 -24.04 7.30 6.63
C SER A 302 -22.58 6.85 6.60
N MET A 303 -21.66 7.65 7.16
CA MET A 303 -20.22 7.34 7.21
C MET A 303 -19.74 6.89 8.60
N VAL A 304 -20.58 7.01 9.64
CA VAL A 304 -20.23 6.82 11.05
C VAL A 304 -21.33 6.06 11.80
N HIS A 305 -21.03 4.85 12.25
CA HIS A 305 -21.86 4.10 13.21
C HIS A 305 -21.54 4.57 14.63
N VAL A 306 -22.47 5.27 15.27
CA VAL A 306 -22.35 5.70 16.67
C VAL A 306 -22.72 4.53 17.58
N LEU A 307 -21.77 4.12 18.43
CA LEU A 307 -21.89 2.92 19.25
C LEU A 307 -22.92 3.11 20.37
N SER A 308 -23.70 2.06 20.64
CA SER A 308 -24.47 1.91 21.88
C SER A 308 -23.55 1.81 23.10
N THR A 309 -24.11 1.93 24.30
CA THR A 309 -23.36 1.79 25.56
C THR A 309 -22.74 0.41 25.77
N GLU A 310 -23.29 -0.63 25.12
CA GLU A 310 -22.79 -2.00 25.19
C GLU A 310 -21.67 -2.21 24.17
N GLU A 311 -21.89 -1.86 22.89
CA GLU A 311 -20.83 -1.83 21.87
C GLU A 311 -19.64 -0.95 22.28
N ALA A 312 -19.88 0.18 22.98
CA ALA A 312 -18.83 1.05 23.49
C ALA A 312 -18.01 0.42 24.62
N ALA A 313 -18.61 -0.47 25.42
CA ALA A 313 -17.92 -1.21 26.50
C ALA A 313 -17.15 -2.43 25.97
N GLU A 314 -17.54 -2.99 24.82
CA GLU A 314 -16.79 -4.02 24.10
C GLU A 314 -15.67 -3.41 23.22
N ALA A 315 -15.93 -2.26 22.60
CA ALA A 315 -14.97 -1.56 21.73
C ALA A 315 -13.84 -0.86 22.49
N MET A 316 -14.06 -0.49 23.76
CA MET A 316 -13.01 -0.05 24.66
C MET A 316 -12.36 -1.29 25.28
N PRO A 317 -11.04 -1.53 25.09
CA PRO A 317 -10.39 -2.69 25.70
C PRO A 317 -10.53 -2.63 27.22
N ASN A 318 -11.24 -3.62 27.77
CA ASN A 318 -11.43 -3.77 29.21
C ASN A 318 -10.08 -3.68 29.93
N GLY A 319 -10.09 -3.10 31.14
CA GLY A 319 -8.92 -2.85 31.98
C GLY A 319 -8.26 -4.10 32.57
N SER A 320 -8.15 -5.16 31.79
CA SER A 320 -7.34 -6.33 32.07
C SER A 320 -5.90 -5.90 32.35
N THR A 321 -5.27 -6.56 33.32
CA THR A 321 -3.85 -6.40 33.64
C THR A 321 -3.01 -7.18 32.63
N GLY A 322 -3.18 -6.88 31.34
CA GLY A 322 -2.42 -7.50 30.26
C GLY A 322 -0.93 -7.30 30.48
N GLU A 323 -0.19 -8.39 30.46
CA GLU A 323 1.27 -8.39 30.61
C GLU A 323 1.89 -7.53 29.50
N THR A 324 2.91 -6.73 29.84
CA THR A 324 3.61 -5.94 28.82
C THR A 324 4.69 -6.84 28.21
N PHE A 325 4.48 -7.27 26.97
CA PHE A 325 5.49 -8.00 26.22
C PHE A 325 6.69 -7.08 25.98
N VAL A 326 7.92 -7.60 26.03
CA VAL A 326 9.11 -6.78 25.76
C VAL A 326 9.76 -7.28 24.48
N VAL A 327 9.76 -6.45 23.44
CA VAL A 327 10.52 -6.72 22.21
C VAL A 327 11.86 -6.04 22.35
N ARG A 328 12.89 -6.87 22.38
CA ARG A 328 14.29 -6.48 22.32
C ARG A 328 14.68 -6.24 20.86
N TYR A 329 15.33 -5.11 20.57
CA TYR A 329 15.68 -4.71 19.20
C TYR A 329 17.17 -4.38 19.04
N ALA A 330 17.66 -4.49 17.80
CA ALA A 330 18.97 -4.02 17.36
C ALA A 330 18.83 -2.86 16.36
N GLY A 331 19.92 -2.12 16.14
CA GLY A 331 19.97 -1.00 15.19
C GLY A 331 19.30 0.28 15.72
N GLY A 332 18.73 1.08 14.82
CA GLY A 332 18.06 2.35 15.13
C GLY A 332 18.96 3.56 15.42
N GLU A 333 20.20 3.36 15.88
CA GLU A 333 21.17 4.46 15.98
C GLU A 333 21.49 5.06 14.60
N ASN A 334 21.57 6.39 14.54
CA ASN A 334 21.90 7.17 13.33
C ASN A 334 21.00 6.90 12.10
N GLY A 335 19.78 6.39 12.30
CA GLY A 335 18.85 6.07 11.22
C GLY A 335 19.09 4.72 10.52
N ALA A 336 19.95 3.86 11.09
CA ALA A 336 20.02 2.46 10.67
C ALA A 336 18.67 1.75 10.90
N PRO A 337 18.34 0.68 10.13
CA PRO A 337 17.15 -0.13 10.36
C PRO A 337 17.02 -0.58 11.81
N VAL A 338 15.79 -0.73 12.29
CA VAL A 338 15.48 -1.32 13.59
C VAL A 338 14.97 -2.74 13.37
N GLU A 339 15.64 -3.72 13.96
CA GLU A 339 15.32 -5.14 13.79
C GLU A 339 14.90 -5.77 15.12
N PRO A 340 13.78 -6.53 15.19
CA PRO A 340 13.39 -7.25 16.39
C PRO A 340 14.23 -8.52 16.56
N VAL A 341 14.68 -8.77 17.80
CA VAL A 341 15.68 -9.81 18.12
C VAL A 341 15.15 -10.87 19.07
N GLN A 342 14.34 -10.47 20.04
CA GLN A 342 13.70 -11.37 20.99
C GLN A 342 12.38 -10.73 21.45
N ILE A 343 11.32 -11.52 21.62
CA ILE A 343 10.11 -11.10 22.32
C ILE A 343 10.02 -11.85 23.66
N LEU A 344 9.63 -11.13 24.72
CA LEU A 344 9.45 -11.65 26.08
C LEU A 344 7.96 -11.61 26.48
N PRO A 345 7.45 -12.56 27.28
CA PRO A 345 8.17 -13.63 27.99
C PRO A 345 8.83 -14.68 27.08
N GLU A 346 9.83 -15.39 27.61
CA GLU A 346 10.64 -16.35 26.85
C GLU A 346 9.82 -17.60 26.47
N GLY A 347 10.12 -18.16 25.29
CA GLY A 347 9.35 -19.25 24.68
C GLY A 347 8.34 -18.80 23.61
N LEU A 348 8.23 -17.50 23.35
CA LEU A 348 7.44 -16.93 22.25
C LEU A 348 8.28 -16.82 20.97
N SER A 349 7.70 -17.19 19.83
CA SER A 349 8.33 -17.11 18.50
C SER A 349 8.09 -15.74 17.87
N LEU A 350 9.15 -15.08 17.38
CA LEU A 350 9.01 -13.83 16.61
C LEU A 350 8.24 -14.02 15.29
N ALA A 351 8.19 -15.23 14.74
CA ALA A 351 7.48 -15.50 13.49
C ALA A 351 5.94 -15.45 13.65
N ASP A 352 5.45 -15.51 14.89
CA ASP A 352 4.03 -15.53 15.20
C ASP A 352 3.45 -14.11 15.29
N TYR A 353 4.31 -13.07 15.22
CA TYR A 353 3.95 -11.66 15.33
C TYR A 353 4.45 -10.82 14.14
N ASP A 354 3.60 -9.93 13.61
CA ASP A 354 4.07 -8.80 12.81
C ASP A 354 4.63 -7.73 13.75
N ILE A 355 5.85 -7.26 13.48
CA ILE A 355 6.56 -6.28 14.31
C ILE A 355 7.09 -5.16 13.42
N SER A 356 6.51 -3.97 13.57
CA SER A 356 6.79 -2.82 12.71
C SER A 356 7.37 -1.65 13.48
N PHE A 357 8.54 -1.17 13.04
CA PHE A 357 9.24 0.01 13.55
C PHE A 357 9.11 1.22 12.59
N ALA A 358 8.01 1.33 11.84
CA ALA A 358 7.86 2.26 10.71
C ALA A 358 8.07 3.75 11.05
N ALA A 359 7.90 4.16 12.31
CA ALA A 359 8.25 5.50 12.81
C ALA A 359 9.26 5.44 13.98
N GLY A 360 10.17 4.47 13.93
CA GLY A 360 11.22 4.24 14.91
C GLY A 360 10.79 3.46 16.16
N VAL A 361 11.74 3.28 17.07
CA VAL A 361 11.60 2.51 18.33
C VAL A 361 10.39 2.93 19.16
N SER A 362 10.14 4.24 19.24
CA SER A 362 9.03 4.84 19.99
C SER A 362 7.64 4.58 19.41
N ALA A 363 7.57 4.05 18.18
CA ALA A 363 6.33 3.77 17.45
C ALA A 363 6.23 2.28 17.03
N MET A 364 6.80 1.39 17.83
CA MET A 364 6.79 -0.04 17.60
C MET A 364 5.37 -0.62 17.73
N ARG A 365 4.85 -1.19 16.64
CA ARG A 365 3.66 -2.06 16.62
C ARG A 365 4.09 -3.52 16.78
N VAL A 366 3.34 -4.29 17.56
CA VAL A 366 3.44 -5.76 17.64
C VAL A 366 2.03 -6.31 17.53
N GLU A 367 1.81 -7.27 16.64
CA GLU A 367 0.51 -7.85 16.37
C GLU A 367 0.62 -9.36 16.18
N HIS A 368 -0.07 -10.15 17.02
CA HIS A 368 -0.07 -11.59 16.91
C HIS A 368 -0.93 -12.04 15.73
N THR A 369 -0.41 -12.93 14.90
CA THR A 369 -1.03 -13.35 13.63
C THR A 369 -2.45 -13.92 13.76
N THR A 370 -2.83 -14.44 14.94
CA THR A 370 -4.22 -14.89 15.22
C THR A 370 -5.00 -13.97 16.16
N ASP A 371 -4.33 -13.29 17.09
CA ASP A 371 -4.99 -12.67 18.25
C ASP A 371 -5.01 -11.13 18.20
N GLY A 372 -4.35 -10.53 17.19
CA GLY A 372 -4.35 -9.10 16.96
C GLY A 372 -3.32 -8.32 17.82
N PRO A 373 -3.52 -7.01 18.03
CA PRO A 373 -2.49 -6.12 18.56
C PRO A 373 -2.09 -6.41 20.01
N VAL A 374 -0.78 -6.49 20.24
CA VAL A 374 -0.17 -6.91 21.51
C VAL A 374 0.44 -5.72 22.24
N LYS A 375 0.16 -5.63 23.55
CA LYS A 375 0.69 -4.60 24.43
C LYS A 375 2.20 -4.82 24.68
N CYS A 376 3.02 -4.02 24.01
CA CYS A 376 4.47 -4.21 23.95
C CYS A 376 5.27 -3.00 24.50
N LYS A 377 6.56 -3.23 24.78
CA LYS A 377 7.59 -2.22 25.06
C LYS A 377 8.86 -2.58 24.28
N ALA A 378 9.51 -1.59 23.65
CA ALA A 378 10.80 -1.76 23.01
C ALA A 378 11.96 -1.62 24.03
N GLU A 379 13.00 -2.47 23.92
CA GLU A 379 14.26 -2.34 24.67
C GLU A 379 15.49 -2.57 23.77
N PRO A 380 16.52 -1.69 23.80
CA PRO A 380 17.73 -1.88 23.01
C PRO A 380 18.57 -3.05 23.53
N VAL A 381 19.03 -3.90 22.62
CA VAL A 381 20.03 -4.92 22.94
C VAL A 381 21.44 -4.33 22.83
N ALA A 382 22.37 -4.82 23.66
CA ALA A 382 23.78 -4.50 23.48
C ALA A 382 24.30 -5.07 22.15
N ARG A 383 25.02 -4.24 21.36
CA ARG A 383 25.61 -4.55 20.02
C ARG A 383 26.49 -5.82 19.91
N LYS A 384 26.70 -6.56 21.00
CA LYS A 384 27.56 -7.77 21.05
C LYS A 384 26.91 -8.90 21.86
N GLN A 385 25.59 -8.99 21.86
CA GLN A 385 24.85 -10.11 22.46
C GLN A 385 24.58 -11.20 21.41
N VAL A 386 24.85 -12.44 21.80
CA VAL A 386 24.54 -13.65 21.01
C VAL A 386 23.46 -14.43 21.75
N PHE A 387 22.39 -14.80 21.05
CA PHE A 387 21.26 -15.54 21.61
C PHE A 387 21.41 -17.02 21.29
N ALA A 388 22.42 -17.66 21.88
CA ALA A 388 22.81 -19.05 21.58
C ALA A 388 21.75 -20.13 21.92
N GLU A 389 20.65 -19.75 22.57
CA GLU A 389 19.49 -20.60 22.87
C GLU A 389 18.35 -20.45 21.85
N THR A 390 18.37 -19.41 21.01
CA THR A 390 17.42 -19.21 19.90
C THR A 390 17.89 -20.03 18.69
N PRO A 391 17.01 -20.80 18.01
CA PRO A 391 17.42 -21.63 16.89
C PRO A 391 17.81 -20.80 15.66
N LEU A 392 18.93 -21.17 15.02
CA LEU A 392 19.25 -20.66 13.69
C LEU A 392 18.33 -21.28 12.64
N GLU A 393 17.90 -20.51 11.65
CA GLU A 393 17.08 -21.01 10.53
C GLU A 393 17.93 -21.14 9.27
N LEU A 394 17.99 -22.35 8.72
CA LEU A 394 18.80 -22.69 7.55
C LEU A 394 17.87 -23.11 6.41
N TYR A 395 17.90 -22.38 5.30
CA TYR A 395 17.13 -22.71 4.09
C TYR A 395 18.04 -23.45 3.11
N THR A 396 17.75 -24.72 2.85
CA THR A 396 18.69 -25.65 2.22
C THR A 396 18.13 -26.34 0.99
N GLN A 397 19.03 -26.72 0.08
CA GLN A 397 18.74 -27.48 -1.12
C GLN A 397 19.73 -28.66 -1.24
N GLU A 398 19.19 -29.84 -1.51
CA GLU A 398 19.96 -31.03 -1.89
C GLU A 398 20.28 -30.96 -3.39
N ILE A 399 21.56 -30.99 -3.76
CA ILE A 399 22.02 -30.94 -5.16
C ILE A 399 22.34 -32.35 -5.65
N ASP A 400 23.12 -33.10 -4.86
CA ASP A 400 23.32 -34.54 -4.97
C ASP A 400 23.68 -35.11 -3.59
N GLU A 401 23.83 -36.44 -3.49
CA GLU A 401 24.16 -37.17 -2.25
C GLU A 401 25.40 -36.61 -1.53
N SER A 402 26.33 -36.00 -2.27
CA SER A 402 27.60 -35.45 -1.78
C SER A 402 27.64 -33.91 -1.69
N THR A 403 26.57 -33.21 -2.09
CA THR A 403 26.57 -31.75 -2.32
C THR A 403 25.29 -31.09 -1.79
N HIS A 404 25.46 -30.21 -0.80
CA HIS A 404 24.37 -29.46 -0.17
C HIS A 404 24.55 -27.95 -0.41
N ASN A 405 23.48 -27.25 -0.78
CA ASN A 405 23.46 -25.80 -1.02
C ASN A 405 22.67 -25.12 0.11
N ILE A 406 23.34 -24.36 0.96
CA ILE A 406 22.71 -23.57 2.03
C ILE A 406 22.41 -22.18 1.46
N VAL A 407 21.16 -22.00 1.02
CA VAL A 407 20.70 -20.87 0.21
C VAL A 407 20.52 -19.59 1.03
N GLN A 408 20.05 -19.71 2.27
CA GLN A 408 19.91 -18.59 3.20
C GLN A 408 20.10 -19.05 4.65
N LEU A 409 20.63 -18.15 5.49
CA LEU A 409 20.92 -18.36 6.90
C LEU A 409 20.44 -17.16 7.71
N TYR A 410 19.69 -17.39 8.78
CA TYR A 410 19.32 -16.36 9.75
C TYR A 410 20.01 -16.59 11.09
N PHE A 411 20.58 -15.51 11.64
CA PHE A 411 21.37 -15.54 12.86
C PHE A 411 20.68 -14.78 13.99
N SER A 412 20.57 -15.42 15.15
CA SER A 412 20.26 -14.75 16.42
C SER A 412 21.52 -14.14 17.06
N ASP A 413 22.40 -13.58 16.22
CA ASP A 413 23.69 -12.99 16.59
C ASP A 413 23.74 -11.54 16.10
N LEU A 414 23.92 -10.60 17.02
CA LEU A 414 23.87 -9.17 16.73
C LEU A 414 25.21 -8.57 16.32
N ARG A 415 26.30 -9.34 16.35
CA ARG A 415 27.62 -8.86 15.93
C ARG A 415 27.58 -8.43 14.47
N ASP A 416 28.22 -7.32 14.16
CA ASP A 416 28.21 -6.72 12.82
C ASP A 416 28.72 -7.71 11.76
N GLU A 417 29.80 -8.42 12.08
CA GLU A 417 30.42 -9.50 11.31
C GLU A 417 30.19 -10.86 12.02
N VAL A 418 29.81 -11.89 11.25
CA VAL A 418 29.61 -13.26 11.73
C VAL A 418 30.29 -14.22 10.75
N ALA A 419 31.39 -14.84 11.16
CA ALA A 419 32.18 -15.75 10.33
C ALA A 419 31.70 -17.21 10.46
N ILE A 420 31.60 -17.93 9.34
CA ILE A 420 30.94 -19.24 9.22
C ILE A 420 31.88 -20.22 8.50
N ASP A 421 31.99 -21.44 9.04
CA ASP A 421 32.65 -22.59 8.39
C ASP A 421 31.64 -23.70 8.09
N VAL A 422 31.94 -24.55 7.11
CA VAL A 422 31.06 -25.62 6.64
C VAL A 422 31.86 -26.90 6.38
N LEU A 423 31.43 -28.01 6.98
CA LEU A 423 32.14 -29.29 6.89
C LEU A 423 31.19 -30.42 6.46
N ASN A 424 31.50 -31.06 5.34
CA ASN A 424 30.77 -32.22 4.84
C ASN A 424 31.38 -33.53 5.38
N LEU A 425 30.60 -34.22 6.21
CA LEU A 425 30.92 -35.49 6.87
C LEU A 425 30.40 -36.72 6.09
N THR A 426 29.76 -36.52 4.93
CA THR A 426 29.22 -37.61 4.11
C THR A 426 30.35 -38.52 3.64
N GLY A 427 30.23 -39.83 3.89
CA GLY A 427 31.27 -40.81 3.55
C GLY A 427 32.56 -40.70 4.40
N ARG A 428 32.54 -39.97 5.53
CA ARG A 428 33.64 -39.93 6.50
C ARG A 428 33.25 -40.66 7.78
N ASP A 429 34.13 -41.54 8.27
CA ASP A 429 34.02 -42.18 9.59
C ASP A 429 34.44 -41.18 10.70
N LEU A 430 33.65 -40.12 10.88
CA LEU A 430 33.80 -39.10 11.93
C LEU A 430 32.53 -39.02 12.79
N GLU A 431 32.66 -38.79 14.09
CA GLU A 431 31.53 -38.49 14.99
C GLU A 431 31.41 -36.97 15.23
N LEU A 432 30.37 -36.49 15.93
CA LEU A 432 30.11 -35.05 16.05
C LEU A 432 31.01 -34.35 17.09
N ASP A 433 31.57 -35.13 18.01
CA ASP A 433 32.51 -34.74 19.07
C ASP A 433 33.99 -34.98 18.67
N ASP A 434 34.26 -35.41 17.44
CA ASP A 434 35.62 -35.54 16.92
C ASP A 434 36.37 -34.20 16.91
N ALA A 435 37.69 -34.29 17.09
CA ALA A 435 38.55 -33.10 17.16
C ALA A 435 38.51 -32.26 15.87
N GLU A 436 38.30 -32.85 14.69
CA GLU A 436 38.14 -32.14 13.42
C GLU A 436 36.79 -31.37 13.37
N CYS A 437 35.72 -31.99 13.84
CA CYS A 437 34.41 -31.36 13.96
C CYS A 437 34.47 -30.16 14.92
N CYS A 438 35.04 -30.35 16.11
CA CYS A 438 35.15 -29.30 17.13
C CYS A 438 36.27 -28.27 16.91
N ALA A 439 37.22 -28.47 15.98
CA ALA A 439 38.29 -27.49 15.73
C ALA A 439 37.79 -26.28 14.93
N PHE A 440 37.68 -25.12 15.56
CA PHE A 440 37.48 -23.84 14.86
C PHE A 440 38.84 -23.28 14.46
N HIS A 441 39.08 -23.17 13.15
CA HIS A 441 40.25 -22.49 12.60
C HIS A 441 40.02 -20.97 12.50
N GLU A 442 41.05 -20.23 12.12
CA GLU A 442 40.89 -18.87 11.61
C GLU A 442 40.50 -18.93 10.13
N ASP A 443 39.73 -17.96 9.65
CA ASP A 443 39.36 -17.87 8.24
C ASP A 443 40.53 -17.37 7.35
N ALA A 444 40.27 -17.20 6.05
CA ALA A 444 41.29 -16.72 5.10
C ALA A 444 41.78 -15.28 5.35
N THR A 445 41.14 -14.52 6.26
CA THR A 445 41.54 -13.18 6.69
C THR A 445 42.27 -13.17 8.03
N GLY A 446 42.25 -14.28 8.77
CA GLY A 446 42.71 -14.38 10.16
C GLY A 446 41.63 -14.08 11.20
N ALA A 447 40.36 -14.01 10.80
CA ALA A 447 39.25 -13.79 11.72
C ALA A 447 38.84 -15.10 12.41
N ALA A 448 38.47 -15.01 13.69
CA ALA A 448 37.99 -16.14 14.46
C ALA A 448 36.56 -16.50 14.03
N LEU A 449 36.40 -17.69 13.44
CA LEU A 449 35.10 -18.29 13.10
C LEU A 449 34.12 -18.25 14.28
N ASN A 450 32.82 -18.18 14.00
CA ASN A 450 31.78 -18.06 15.02
C ASN A 450 30.85 -19.26 15.03
N TYR A 451 30.44 -19.70 13.84
CA TYR A 451 29.60 -20.88 13.65
C TYR A 451 30.31 -21.88 12.72
N LYS A 452 30.10 -23.17 12.95
CA LYS A 452 30.44 -24.25 12.01
C LYS A 452 29.19 -25.10 11.73
N ILE A 453 28.83 -25.24 10.47
CA ILE A 453 27.68 -26.05 10.05
C ILE A 453 28.20 -27.41 9.57
N LEU A 454 27.80 -28.47 10.27
CA LEU A 454 28.17 -29.85 9.95
C LEU A 454 27.06 -30.47 9.08
N VAL A 455 27.42 -30.95 7.90
CA VAL A 455 26.49 -31.57 6.94
C VAL A 455 26.82 -33.05 6.76
N ARG A 456 25.81 -33.92 6.71
CA ARG A 456 25.94 -35.36 6.45
C ARG A 456 24.75 -35.87 5.65
N ASP A 457 24.99 -36.72 4.66
CA ASP A 457 23.96 -37.36 3.81
C ASP A 457 22.98 -36.31 3.24
N ALA A 458 23.57 -35.23 2.72
CA ALA A 458 22.92 -34.01 2.26
C ALA A 458 21.92 -33.36 3.25
N ARG A 459 22.16 -33.47 4.57
CA ARG A 459 21.37 -32.87 5.68
C ARG A 459 22.24 -32.06 6.62
N VAL A 460 21.67 -31.09 7.33
CA VAL A 460 22.37 -30.42 8.45
C VAL A 460 22.34 -31.36 9.67
N ALA A 461 23.51 -31.84 10.07
CA ALA A 461 23.67 -32.77 11.18
C ALA A 461 23.82 -32.05 12.53
N ALA A 462 24.53 -30.91 12.54
CA ALA A 462 24.67 -30.04 13.70
C ALA A 462 25.09 -28.63 13.29
N VAL A 463 24.74 -27.65 14.12
CA VAL A 463 25.36 -26.31 14.11
C VAL A 463 26.18 -26.17 15.39
N LEU A 464 27.49 -25.94 15.26
CA LEU A 464 28.38 -25.63 16.37
C LEU A 464 28.60 -24.12 16.45
N TYR A 465 28.75 -23.61 17.67
CA TYR A 465 29.04 -22.21 17.99
C TYR A 465 30.23 -22.16 18.94
N GLN A 466 31.11 -21.16 18.80
CA GLN A 466 32.20 -20.94 19.76
C GLN A 466 32.15 -19.57 20.44
N GLU A 467 32.39 -19.57 21.75
CA GLU A 467 32.49 -18.38 22.60
C GLU A 467 33.59 -18.54 23.63
N GLY A 468 34.51 -17.58 23.73
CA GLY A 468 35.61 -17.61 24.71
C GLY A 468 36.50 -18.86 24.65
N GLY A 469 36.64 -19.48 23.46
CA GLY A 469 37.35 -20.74 23.27
C GLY A 469 36.58 -22.00 23.73
N THR A 470 35.31 -21.86 24.12
CA THR A 470 34.40 -22.98 24.42
C THR A 470 33.49 -23.23 23.22
N VAL A 471 33.51 -24.46 22.68
CA VAL A 471 32.58 -24.90 21.63
C VAL A 471 31.31 -25.47 22.28
N ARG A 472 30.15 -25.16 21.68
CA ARG A 472 28.84 -25.69 22.08
C ARG A 472 28.01 -26.04 20.84
N SER A 473 27.06 -26.96 20.98
CA SER A 473 26.00 -27.12 19.99
C SER A 473 25.01 -25.96 20.10
N SER A 474 24.55 -25.44 18.98
CA SER A 474 23.51 -24.41 18.88
C SER A 474 22.24 -25.04 18.29
N PRO A 475 21.04 -24.70 18.79
CA PRO A 475 19.80 -25.20 18.22
C PRO A 475 19.59 -24.65 16.80
N PHE A 476 18.89 -25.39 15.95
CA PHE A 476 18.63 -24.98 14.56
C PHE A 476 17.36 -25.63 13.98
N VAL A 477 16.88 -25.06 12.87
CA VAL A 477 15.78 -25.59 12.05
C VAL A 477 16.23 -25.63 10.57
N GLU A 478 16.20 -26.82 9.97
CA GLU A 478 16.50 -27.01 8.54
C GLU A 478 15.21 -26.93 7.70
N HIS A 479 15.04 -25.84 6.97
CA HIS A 479 13.96 -25.63 6.01
C HIS A 479 14.40 -26.10 4.61
N ARG A 480 14.03 -27.34 4.26
CA ARG A 480 14.29 -27.88 2.91
C ARG A 480 13.44 -27.19 1.86
N LEU A 481 14.10 -26.52 0.93
CA LEU A 481 13.47 -25.86 -0.20
C LEU A 481 12.98 -26.88 -1.24
N PRO A 482 11.83 -26.65 -1.89
CA PRO A 482 11.38 -27.45 -3.03
C PRO A 482 12.38 -27.41 -4.18
N LEU A 483 12.35 -28.44 -5.04
CA LEU A 483 13.17 -28.47 -6.25
C LEU A 483 12.68 -27.44 -7.29
N PRO A 484 13.56 -26.92 -8.16
CA PRO A 484 13.18 -26.14 -9.33
C PRO A 484 12.08 -26.81 -10.15
N GLY A 485 11.07 -26.04 -10.57
CA GLY A 485 9.86 -26.53 -11.24
C GLY A 485 8.76 -27.05 -10.29
N ALA A 486 8.99 -27.14 -8.98
CA ALA A 486 7.94 -27.45 -8.02
C ALA A 486 6.96 -26.28 -7.83
N TYR A 487 5.71 -26.61 -7.51
CA TYR A 487 4.72 -25.62 -7.11
C TYR A 487 4.90 -25.20 -5.65
N VAL A 488 4.81 -23.90 -5.41
CA VAL A 488 5.06 -23.27 -4.10
C VAL A 488 3.96 -22.28 -3.75
N THR A 489 3.63 -22.21 -2.46
CA THR A 489 2.76 -21.18 -1.90
C THR A 489 3.59 -20.11 -1.20
N LEU A 490 3.21 -18.85 -1.40
CA LEU A 490 3.82 -17.70 -0.74
C LEU A 490 3.03 -17.26 0.49
N SER A 491 3.62 -16.39 1.31
CA SER A 491 3.00 -15.83 2.53
C SER A 491 1.71 -15.03 2.28
N ASP A 492 1.54 -14.45 1.09
CA ASP A 492 0.31 -13.77 0.65
C ASP A 492 -0.77 -14.73 0.10
N GLY A 493 -0.52 -16.05 0.14
CA GLY A 493 -1.41 -17.08 -0.36
C GLY A 493 -1.35 -17.31 -1.88
N SER A 494 -0.53 -16.56 -2.63
CA SER A 494 -0.29 -16.82 -4.07
C SER A 494 0.28 -18.22 -4.29
N LEU A 495 -0.03 -18.82 -5.45
CA LEU A 495 0.60 -20.04 -5.93
C LEU A 495 1.54 -19.69 -7.09
N GLY A 496 2.77 -20.19 -7.04
CA GLY A 496 3.73 -20.06 -8.12
C GLY A 496 4.48 -21.36 -8.43
N VAL A 497 5.28 -21.32 -9.49
CA VAL A 497 6.24 -22.35 -9.87
C VAL A 497 7.64 -21.82 -9.59
N LEU A 498 8.41 -22.57 -8.81
CA LEU A 498 9.76 -22.20 -8.39
C LEU A 498 10.75 -22.27 -9.57
N GLY A 499 11.55 -21.23 -9.75
CA GLY A 499 12.66 -21.17 -10.69
C GLY A 499 13.89 -21.94 -10.21
N GLN A 500 15.07 -21.56 -10.70
CA GLN A 500 16.33 -22.09 -10.15
C GLN A 500 16.64 -21.38 -8.82
N LEU A 501 17.09 -22.14 -7.82
CA LEU A 501 17.56 -21.58 -6.55
C LEU A 501 18.98 -21.02 -6.72
N PRO A 502 19.33 -19.89 -6.07
CA PRO A 502 20.65 -19.30 -6.16
C PRO A 502 21.71 -20.15 -5.45
N ARG A 503 22.97 -19.94 -5.84
CA ARG A 503 24.13 -20.55 -5.19
C ARG A 503 24.43 -19.84 -3.88
N GLY A 504 24.15 -20.49 -2.75
CA GLY A 504 24.56 -20.04 -1.43
C GLY A 504 25.88 -20.70 -0.99
N LEU A 505 26.01 -21.05 0.29
CA LEU A 505 27.18 -21.78 0.79
C LEU A 505 27.11 -23.24 0.32
N ILE A 506 28.08 -23.65 -0.50
CA ILE A 506 28.14 -25.00 -1.06
C ILE A 506 28.98 -25.90 -0.16
N VAL A 507 28.31 -26.89 0.44
CA VAL A 507 28.90 -27.85 1.39
C VAL A 507 29.05 -29.19 0.69
N ALA A 508 30.21 -29.41 0.08
CA ALA A 508 30.54 -30.60 -0.71
C ALA A 508 31.68 -31.40 -0.08
N THR A 509 31.79 -32.70 -0.41
CA THR A 509 32.91 -33.54 0.04
C THR A 509 34.24 -33.19 -0.64
N GLU A 510 34.18 -32.66 -1.87
CA GLU A 510 35.28 -32.15 -2.68
C GLU A 510 34.89 -30.78 -3.27
N PRO A 511 35.83 -29.86 -3.53
CA PRO A 511 35.52 -28.56 -4.15
C PRO A 511 34.89 -28.71 -5.55
N ARG A 512 33.79 -28.00 -5.80
CA ARG A 512 33.07 -28.00 -7.08
C ARG A 512 32.56 -26.61 -7.43
N ASP A 513 32.74 -26.20 -8.68
CA ASP A 513 32.08 -25.01 -9.23
C ASP A 513 30.63 -25.33 -9.58
N LEU A 514 29.68 -24.63 -8.95
CA LEU A 514 28.25 -24.67 -9.28
C LEU A 514 27.82 -23.37 -9.98
N PRO A 515 26.84 -23.45 -10.91
CA PRO A 515 26.36 -22.28 -11.65
C PRO A 515 25.77 -21.23 -10.71
N GLU A 516 26.03 -19.96 -11.03
CA GLU A 516 25.52 -18.82 -10.30
C GLU A 516 24.13 -18.44 -10.81
N ASN A 517 23.10 -19.11 -10.28
CA ASN A 517 21.70 -18.83 -10.61
C ASN A 517 21.26 -17.51 -9.93
N ALA A 518 21.80 -16.38 -10.38
CA ALA A 518 21.38 -15.06 -9.90
C ALA A 518 19.89 -14.80 -10.26
N PRO A 519 19.10 -14.15 -9.38
CA PRO A 519 17.71 -13.82 -9.66
C PRO A 519 17.58 -12.95 -10.91
N GLN A 520 16.63 -13.27 -11.78
CA GLN A 520 16.44 -12.60 -13.07
C GLN A 520 15.35 -11.52 -13.00
N TRP A 521 14.45 -11.60 -12.02
CA TRP A 521 13.29 -10.73 -11.92
C TRP A 521 13.38 -9.72 -10.76
N ALA A 522 12.53 -8.69 -10.80
CA ALA A 522 12.43 -7.71 -9.72
C ALA A 522 11.91 -8.37 -8.42
N PRO A 523 12.39 -7.96 -7.24
CA PRO A 523 11.81 -8.37 -5.96
C PRO A 523 10.32 -8.03 -5.87
N ARG A 524 9.49 -8.99 -5.43
CA ARG A 524 8.05 -8.80 -5.22
C ARG A 524 7.81 -7.78 -4.10
N GLU A 525 7.00 -6.75 -4.39
CA GLU A 525 6.64 -5.74 -3.38
C GLU A 525 5.98 -6.37 -2.14
N GLY A 526 6.21 -5.76 -0.98
CA GLY A 526 5.72 -6.26 0.32
C GLY A 526 6.51 -7.43 0.91
N MET A 527 7.18 -8.26 0.11
CA MET A 527 7.96 -9.40 0.62
C MET A 527 9.39 -9.00 1.00
N ARG A 528 9.87 -9.51 2.15
CA ARG A 528 11.20 -9.22 2.71
C ARG A 528 11.80 -10.47 3.37
N ALA A 529 13.12 -10.51 3.46
CA ALA A 529 13.86 -11.52 4.23
C ALA A 529 13.54 -11.42 5.73
N LYS A 530 13.60 -12.55 6.44
CA LYS A 530 13.19 -12.71 7.84
C LYS A 530 14.30 -12.29 8.82
N GLY A 531 14.63 -10.99 8.84
CA GLY A 531 15.67 -10.44 9.70
C GLY A 531 17.08 -10.69 9.19
N LYS A 532 18.08 -10.65 10.07
CA LYS A 532 19.50 -10.59 9.70
C LYS A 532 20.03 -11.87 9.06
N HIS A 533 20.49 -11.74 7.82
CA HIS A 533 21.24 -12.75 7.06
C HIS A 533 22.55 -12.16 6.50
N PRO A 534 23.53 -12.97 6.08
CA PRO A 534 24.72 -12.48 5.38
C PRO A 534 24.34 -11.81 4.06
N ALA A 535 25.00 -10.68 3.72
CA ALA A 535 24.72 -9.93 2.49
C ALA A 535 25.03 -10.73 1.21
N GLU A 536 26.00 -11.66 1.29
CA GLU A 536 26.36 -12.60 0.21
C GLU A 536 25.32 -13.71 0.01
N LEU A 537 24.40 -13.89 0.97
CA LEU A 537 23.30 -14.86 0.94
C LEU A 537 21.94 -14.12 0.95
N PRO A 538 21.61 -13.32 -0.10
CA PRO A 538 20.35 -12.59 -0.15
C PRO A 538 19.14 -13.52 -0.21
N GLY A 539 19.33 -14.80 -0.55
CA GLY A 539 18.29 -15.83 -0.51
C GLY A 539 17.09 -15.52 -1.38
N MET A 540 17.25 -14.78 -2.48
CA MET A 540 16.16 -14.47 -3.40
C MET A 540 16.06 -15.56 -4.47
N ALA A 541 14.85 -16.06 -4.74
CA ALA A 541 14.59 -17.03 -5.79
C ALA A 541 13.49 -16.53 -6.73
N ASP A 542 13.71 -16.77 -8.03
CA ASP A 542 12.75 -16.49 -9.10
C ASP A 542 11.51 -17.39 -8.95
N VAL A 543 10.30 -16.83 -8.99
CA VAL A 543 9.02 -17.57 -8.98
C VAL A 543 8.05 -17.05 -10.04
N LYS A 544 7.43 -17.95 -10.81
CA LYS A 544 6.36 -17.62 -11.76
C LYS A 544 4.99 -17.83 -11.10
N ILE A 545 4.26 -16.76 -10.80
CA ILE A 545 2.96 -16.82 -10.12
C ILE A 545 1.87 -17.27 -11.11
N VAL A 546 1.19 -18.37 -10.79
CA VAL A 546 0.11 -18.98 -11.60
C VAL A 546 -1.28 -18.84 -10.96
N GLN A 547 -1.34 -18.38 -9.71
CA GLN A 547 -2.59 -18.08 -8.99
C GLN A 547 -2.38 -16.91 -8.03
N ARG A 548 -3.28 -15.93 -8.08
CA ARG A 548 -3.29 -14.74 -7.20
C ARG A 548 -4.72 -14.45 -6.78
N ASP A 549 -4.95 -14.08 -5.52
CA ASP A 549 -6.27 -13.77 -4.95
C ASP A 549 -7.36 -14.86 -5.19
N GLY A 550 -6.92 -16.12 -5.34
CA GLY A 550 -7.78 -17.26 -5.64
C GLY A 550 -8.22 -17.39 -7.10
N ALA A 551 -7.72 -16.55 -8.01
CA ALA A 551 -7.93 -16.62 -9.46
C ALA A 551 -6.66 -17.06 -10.21
N VAL A 552 -6.83 -17.55 -11.44
CA VAL A 552 -5.72 -17.91 -12.34
C VAL A 552 -4.98 -16.65 -12.80
N ALA A 553 -3.66 -16.62 -12.64
CA ALA A 553 -2.80 -15.58 -13.19
C ALA A 553 -2.30 -16.03 -14.58
N TRP A 554 -2.77 -15.38 -15.64
CA TRP A 554 -2.31 -15.60 -17.01
C TRP A 554 -2.22 -14.29 -17.81
N PRO A 555 -1.07 -13.97 -18.44
CA PRO A 555 0.21 -14.68 -18.33
C PRO A 555 0.73 -14.71 -16.88
N PRO A 556 1.61 -15.65 -16.51
CA PRO A 556 2.16 -15.73 -15.16
C PRO A 556 2.92 -14.45 -14.77
N GLU A 557 2.73 -13.98 -13.55
CA GLU A 557 3.48 -12.83 -13.01
C GLU A 557 4.87 -13.32 -12.58
N GLU A 558 5.93 -12.74 -13.16
CA GLU A 558 7.32 -13.16 -12.94
C GLU A 558 8.01 -12.25 -11.91
N CYS A 559 8.39 -12.79 -10.75
CA CYS A 559 9.02 -12.00 -9.68
C CYS A 559 10.00 -12.80 -8.80
N SER A 560 10.95 -12.10 -8.18
CA SER A 560 11.87 -12.67 -7.20
C SER A 560 11.28 -12.57 -5.79
N VAL A 561 11.37 -13.64 -5.00
CA VAL A 561 10.90 -13.67 -3.60
C VAL A 561 11.98 -14.25 -2.68
N PRO A 562 12.05 -13.82 -1.40
CA PRO A 562 12.99 -14.43 -0.46
C PRO A 562 12.58 -15.87 -0.15
N VAL A 563 13.54 -16.80 -0.11
CA VAL A 563 13.27 -18.24 0.08
C VAL A 563 12.59 -18.55 1.41
N CYS A 564 12.71 -17.67 2.41
CA CYS A 564 11.98 -17.78 3.67
C CYS A 564 10.46 -17.61 3.54
N ALA A 565 9.98 -16.97 2.47
CA ALA A 565 8.55 -16.82 2.15
C ALA A 565 7.99 -17.99 1.31
N ILE A 566 8.83 -18.96 0.93
CA ILE A 566 8.47 -20.07 0.05
C ILE A 566 8.10 -21.32 0.86
N GLN A 567 6.91 -21.86 0.63
CA GLN A 567 6.48 -23.15 1.19
C GLN A 567 6.07 -24.12 0.08
N ALA A 568 6.27 -25.42 0.28
CA ALA A 568 5.82 -26.44 -0.67
C ALA A 568 4.28 -26.45 -0.77
N ALA A 569 3.72 -26.34 -1.97
CA ALA A 569 2.27 -26.25 -2.14
C ALA A 569 1.57 -27.57 -1.77
N ALA A 570 0.60 -27.51 -0.85
CA ALA A 570 -0.17 -28.68 -0.44
C ALA A 570 -0.98 -29.29 -1.59
N ALA A 571 -1.07 -30.63 -1.64
CA ALA A 571 -1.77 -31.35 -2.72
C ALA A 571 -3.26 -30.94 -2.90
N SER A 572 -3.92 -30.49 -1.82
CA SER A 572 -5.26 -29.90 -1.87
C SER A 572 -5.30 -28.55 -2.59
N ARG A 573 -4.32 -27.67 -2.37
CA ARG A 573 -4.16 -26.40 -3.08
C ARG A 573 -3.90 -26.64 -4.57
N LEU A 574 -3.04 -27.60 -4.91
CA LEU A 574 -2.78 -27.98 -6.30
C LEU A 574 -4.02 -28.55 -7.00
N SER A 575 -4.77 -29.42 -6.31
CA SER A 575 -6.03 -29.97 -6.82
C SER A 575 -7.07 -28.86 -7.07
N SER A 576 -7.15 -27.86 -6.18
CA SER A 576 -8.00 -26.69 -6.36
C SER A 576 -7.53 -25.78 -7.51
N TRP A 577 -6.22 -25.60 -7.69
CA TRP A 577 -5.67 -24.81 -8.80
C TRP A 577 -5.91 -25.49 -10.15
N HIS A 578 -5.64 -26.79 -10.29
CA HIS A 578 -5.96 -27.55 -11.51
C HIS A 578 -7.44 -27.43 -11.88
N ALA A 579 -8.36 -27.57 -10.92
CA ALA A 579 -9.79 -27.42 -11.18
C ALA A 579 -10.19 -26.01 -11.64
N GLN A 580 -9.51 -24.95 -11.18
CA GLN A 580 -9.71 -23.59 -11.66
C GLN A 580 -9.08 -23.35 -13.05
N TRP A 581 -7.87 -23.86 -13.27
CA TRP A 581 -7.18 -23.82 -14.55
C TRP A 581 -8.03 -24.46 -15.65
N ASP A 582 -8.55 -25.65 -15.41
CA ASP A 582 -9.50 -26.37 -16.25
C ASP A 582 -10.76 -25.55 -16.61
N VAL A 583 -11.30 -24.80 -15.65
CA VAL A 583 -12.48 -23.93 -15.87
C VAL A 583 -12.10 -22.70 -16.70
N TRP A 584 -10.97 -22.07 -16.40
CA TRP A 584 -10.43 -20.92 -17.14
C TRP A 584 -10.12 -21.30 -18.60
N LEU A 585 -9.47 -22.44 -18.81
CA LEU A 585 -9.08 -22.94 -20.13
C LEU A 585 -10.31 -23.24 -20.99
N ARG A 586 -11.31 -23.95 -20.44
CA ARG A 586 -12.61 -24.17 -21.13
C ARG A 586 -13.33 -22.85 -21.44
N GLY A 587 -13.24 -21.86 -20.56
CA GLY A 587 -13.78 -20.51 -20.78
C GLY A 587 -13.11 -19.80 -21.97
N LYS A 588 -11.77 -19.80 -22.02
CA LYS A 588 -10.97 -19.25 -23.13
C LYS A 588 -11.26 -19.99 -24.45
N THR A 589 -11.27 -21.33 -24.46
CA THR A 589 -11.61 -22.13 -25.65
C THR A 589 -13.01 -21.81 -26.16
N SER A 590 -14.01 -21.79 -25.28
CA SER A 590 -15.40 -21.50 -25.65
C SER A 590 -15.58 -20.07 -26.19
N ALA A 591 -14.86 -19.08 -25.63
CA ALA A 591 -14.84 -17.72 -26.15
C ALA A 591 -14.21 -17.64 -27.55
N ALA A 592 -13.13 -18.38 -27.80
CA ALA A 592 -12.48 -18.45 -29.10
C ALA A 592 -13.35 -19.19 -30.15
N GLU A 593 -14.03 -20.27 -29.78
CA GLU A 593 -15.03 -20.95 -30.62
C GLU A 593 -16.20 -20.03 -30.98
N ALA A 594 -16.72 -19.26 -30.01
CA ALA A 594 -17.80 -18.30 -30.23
C ALA A 594 -17.35 -17.14 -31.14
N LYS A 595 -16.10 -16.67 -30.99
CA LYS A 595 -15.49 -15.67 -31.88
C LYS A 595 -15.35 -16.20 -33.31
N LEU A 596 -14.89 -17.45 -33.48
CA LEU A 596 -14.82 -18.14 -34.77
C LEU A 596 -16.21 -18.27 -35.43
N ALA A 597 -17.22 -18.74 -34.69
CA ALA A 597 -18.60 -18.84 -35.17
C ALA A 597 -19.22 -17.48 -35.53
N SER A 598 -18.87 -16.42 -34.80
CA SER A 598 -19.26 -15.04 -35.11
C SER A 598 -18.67 -14.56 -36.44
N ILE A 599 -17.39 -14.85 -36.73
CA ILE A 599 -16.76 -14.55 -38.02
C ILE A 599 -17.39 -15.37 -39.15
N GLU A 600 -17.61 -16.67 -38.96
CA GLU A 600 -18.28 -17.54 -39.93
C GLU A 600 -19.68 -17.00 -40.29
N THR A 601 -20.45 -16.56 -39.29
CA THR A 601 -21.77 -15.95 -39.46
C THR A 601 -21.66 -14.62 -40.22
N ARG A 602 -20.80 -13.71 -39.77
CA ARG A 602 -20.63 -12.38 -40.37
C ARG A 602 -20.19 -12.47 -41.84
N LEU A 603 -19.27 -13.37 -42.15
CA LEU A 603 -18.81 -13.66 -43.51
C LEU A 603 -19.94 -14.24 -44.39
N ALA A 604 -20.83 -15.05 -43.82
CA ALA A 604 -22.01 -15.59 -44.49
C ALA A 604 -23.17 -14.56 -44.62
N GLU A 605 -23.12 -13.42 -43.93
CA GLU A 605 -24.01 -12.28 -44.15
C GLU A 605 -23.47 -11.37 -45.26
N THR A 606 -22.22 -10.94 -45.14
CA THR A 606 -21.61 -9.93 -46.03
C THR A 606 -21.49 -10.39 -47.46
N THR A 607 -21.30 -11.71 -47.67
CA THR A 607 -21.32 -12.36 -48.99
C THR A 607 -22.72 -12.46 -49.62
N LYS A 608 -23.81 -12.29 -48.84
CA LYS A 608 -25.19 -12.22 -49.36
C LYS A 608 -25.65 -10.79 -49.61
N THR A 609 -25.23 -9.84 -48.76
CA THR A 609 -25.66 -8.44 -48.82
C THR A 609 -24.78 -7.57 -49.73
N GLY A 610 -23.60 -8.05 -50.14
CA GLY A 610 -22.66 -7.27 -50.94
C GLY A 610 -21.94 -6.21 -50.10
N GLY A 611 -21.46 -6.59 -48.92
CA GLY A 611 -20.79 -5.66 -48.01
C GLY A 611 -19.55 -5.00 -48.61
N GLY A 612 -19.45 -3.68 -48.50
CA GLY A 612 -18.30 -2.90 -48.97
C GLY A 612 -17.05 -2.99 -48.06
N PRO A 613 -16.01 -2.20 -48.32
CA PRO A 613 -14.70 -2.27 -47.65
C PRO A 613 -14.73 -2.23 -46.12
N SER A 614 -15.71 -1.53 -45.50
CA SER A 614 -15.88 -1.51 -44.04
C SER A 614 -16.06 -2.91 -43.44
N ALA A 615 -16.86 -3.77 -44.08
CA ALA A 615 -17.09 -5.14 -43.64
C ALA A 615 -15.84 -6.03 -43.77
N VAL A 616 -14.93 -5.70 -44.71
CA VAL A 616 -13.62 -6.38 -44.83
C VAL A 616 -12.72 -6.00 -43.65
N SER A 617 -12.72 -4.72 -43.25
CA SER A 617 -11.96 -4.22 -42.09
C SER A 617 -12.45 -4.85 -40.78
N GLU A 618 -13.77 -4.91 -40.59
CA GLU A 618 -14.43 -5.58 -39.46
C GLU A 618 -14.01 -7.05 -39.36
N LEU A 619 -14.19 -7.83 -40.44
CA LEU A 619 -13.83 -9.25 -40.50
C LEU A 619 -12.33 -9.50 -40.25
N THR A 620 -11.47 -8.62 -40.76
CA THR A 620 -10.01 -8.70 -40.54
C THR A 620 -9.68 -8.47 -39.07
N THR A 621 -10.25 -7.42 -38.46
CA THR A 621 -10.07 -7.10 -37.03
C THR A 621 -10.57 -8.24 -36.13
N MET A 622 -11.73 -8.83 -36.46
CA MET A 622 -12.26 -9.99 -35.73
C MET A 622 -11.34 -11.21 -35.84
N TYR A 623 -10.74 -11.45 -37.01
CA TYR A 623 -9.85 -12.58 -37.27
C TYR A 623 -8.49 -12.42 -36.59
N THR A 624 -7.88 -11.23 -36.60
CA THR A 624 -6.63 -10.97 -35.85
C THR A 624 -6.82 -11.21 -34.35
N ALA A 625 -7.95 -10.77 -33.77
CA ALA A 625 -8.29 -11.07 -32.38
C ALA A 625 -8.52 -12.58 -32.10
N LEU A 626 -8.89 -13.37 -33.12
CA LEU A 626 -9.00 -14.82 -33.00
C LEU A 626 -7.63 -15.51 -33.10
N GLU A 627 -6.73 -15.03 -33.96
CA GLU A 627 -5.34 -15.51 -34.02
C GLU A 627 -4.60 -15.25 -32.70
N GLU A 628 -4.86 -14.13 -32.03
CA GLU A 628 -4.34 -13.86 -30.69
C GLU A 628 -4.92 -14.82 -29.63
N MET A 629 -6.23 -15.08 -29.62
CA MET A 629 -6.83 -16.07 -28.71
C MET A 629 -6.29 -17.50 -28.97
N GLN A 630 -6.07 -17.86 -30.23
CA GLN A 630 -5.45 -19.14 -30.60
C GLN A 630 -3.99 -19.23 -30.12
N ARG A 631 -3.24 -18.13 -30.18
CA ARG A 631 -1.88 -18.02 -29.64
C ARG A 631 -1.89 -18.18 -28.11
N GLU A 632 -2.72 -17.44 -27.38
CA GLU A 632 -2.87 -17.59 -25.93
C GLU A 632 -3.20 -19.03 -25.52
N LEU A 633 -4.14 -19.68 -26.22
CA LEU A 633 -4.53 -21.07 -25.97
C LEU A 633 -3.37 -22.04 -26.21
N THR A 634 -2.58 -21.82 -27.27
CA THR A 634 -1.41 -22.64 -27.59
C THR A 634 -0.29 -22.45 -26.55
N GLU A 635 -0.04 -21.21 -26.13
CA GLU A 635 0.92 -20.88 -25.06
C GLU A 635 0.50 -21.44 -23.70
N ALA A 636 -0.82 -21.54 -23.44
CA ALA A 636 -1.42 -22.19 -22.28
C ALA A 636 -1.47 -23.74 -22.39
N GLY A 637 -1.02 -24.33 -23.50
CA GLY A 637 -1.05 -25.78 -23.70
C GLY A 637 -2.45 -26.39 -23.87
N ALA A 638 -3.44 -25.59 -24.27
CA ALA A 638 -4.76 -26.07 -24.66
C ALA A 638 -4.73 -26.83 -26.00
N GLU A 639 -5.79 -27.61 -26.27
CA GLU A 639 -6.04 -28.09 -27.62
C GLU A 639 -6.42 -26.91 -28.54
N PRO A 640 -5.75 -26.72 -29.69
CA PRO A 640 -6.00 -25.60 -30.59
C PRO A 640 -7.38 -25.72 -31.25
N LEU A 641 -7.99 -24.57 -31.62
CA LEU A 641 -9.17 -24.58 -32.49
C LEU A 641 -8.89 -25.28 -33.81
N ASP A 642 -9.92 -25.92 -34.38
CA ASP A 642 -9.86 -26.65 -35.65
C ASP A 642 -9.21 -25.82 -36.78
N GLU A 643 -8.01 -26.26 -37.17
CA GLU A 643 -7.22 -25.69 -38.27
C GLU A 643 -8.01 -25.68 -39.59
N GLY A 644 -8.91 -26.65 -39.80
CA GLY A 644 -9.80 -26.72 -40.96
C GLY A 644 -10.73 -25.53 -41.06
N ARG A 645 -11.47 -25.21 -39.98
CA ARG A 645 -12.32 -24.02 -39.88
C ARG A 645 -11.54 -22.71 -39.92
N LEU A 646 -10.44 -22.58 -39.18
CA LEU A 646 -9.57 -21.39 -39.21
C LEU A 646 -9.10 -21.09 -40.64
N THR A 647 -8.61 -22.12 -41.34
CA THR A 647 -8.17 -22.02 -42.74
C THR A 647 -9.32 -21.71 -43.70
N ALA A 648 -10.51 -22.26 -43.47
CA ALA A 648 -11.69 -21.96 -44.28
C ALA A 648 -12.14 -20.49 -44.13
N VAL A 649 -12.17 -19.97 -42.89
CA VAL A 649 -12.47 -18.58 -42.58
C VAL A 649 -11.46 -17.63 -43.20
N GLN A 650 -10.15 -17.87 -43.01
CA GLN A 650 -9.08 -17.04 -43.56
C GLN A 650 -9.19 -16.91 -45.10
N ARG A 651 -9.34 -18.05 -45.80
CA ARG A 651 -9.56 -18.09 -47.26
C ARG A 651 -10.87 -17.41 -47.68
N GLY A 652 -11.90 -17.49 -46.83
CA GLY A 652 -13.19 -16.84 -47.05
C GLY A 652 -13.09 -15.32 -46.98
N ILE A 653 -12.43 -14.77 -45.95
CA ILE A 653 -12.15 -13.34 -45.80
C ILE A 653 -11.32 -12.84 -46.98
N GLN A 654 -10.26 -13.57 -47.37
CA GLN A 654 -9.43 -13.21 -48.53
C GLN A 654 -10.23 -13.14 -49.84
N ARG A 655 -11.16 -14.08 -50.07
CA ARG A 655 -12.06 -14.07 -51.24
C ARG A 655 -13.04 -12.90 -51.21
N PHE A 656 -13.63 -12.63 -50.04
CA PHE A 656 -14.55 -11.50 -49.86
C PHE A 656 -13.83 -10.16 -50.06
N ALA A 657 -12.63 -10.00 -49.49
CA ALA A 657 -11.75 -8.84 -49.69
C ALA A 657 -11.32 -8.63 -51.15
N ALA A 658 -11.20 -9.72 -51.94
CA ALA A 658 -10.93 -9.62 -53.37
C ALA A 658 -12.17 -9.17 -54.17
N LEU A 659 -13.37 -9.61 -53.79
CA LEU A 659 -14.64 -9.20 -54.42
C LEU A 659 -15.00 -7.74 -54.11
N ALA A 660 -14.84 -7.32 -52.85
CA ALA A 660 -15.12 -5.96 -52.37
C ALA A 660 -14.17 -4.86 -52.94
N ARG A 661 -13.30 -5.21 -53.89
CA ARG A 661 -12.49 -4.27 -54.71
C ARG A 661 -13.08 -4.00 -56.09
N PHE A 662 -14.13 -4.71 -56.47
CA PHE A 662 -14.83 -4.57 -57.76
C PHE A 662 -16.29 -4.09 -57.60
N SER A 663 -16.69 -3.78 -56.36
CA SER A 663 -17.96 -3.18 -55.95
C SER A 663 -17.76 -1.74 -55.48
#